data_AF-A0A7Y4YM35-F1
#
_entry.id   AF-A0A7Y4YM35-F1
#
_cell.length_a   1.000
_cell.length_b   1.000
_cell.length_c   1.000
_cell.angle_alpha   90.00
_cell.angle_beta   90.00
_cell.angle_gamma   90.00
#
_symmetry.space_group_name_H-M   'P 1'
#
loop_
_entity.id
_entity.type
_entity.pdbx_description
1 polymer ?
#
loop_
_entity_poly.entity_id
_entity_poly.type
_entity_poly.pdbx_seq_one_letter_code
_entity_poly.pdbx_strand_id
1 'polypeptide(L)'
;MRNVWIASLGAAFLLAVNSVSAFAETGNGFLKADFKKEIATPKLEKLLGVSGTLLLVSKQEGALEAVGDDGKVTLTYPAKAGEETLLKQPEAIAIEGDTLYVVDSGSQQVVMYSFSTAKYLGKFGAKNGGLFGGDDNMLKSPQGVAVSEGVVYVADTDNARIQLFGVNGVFMHTFEVSSPKAAAESKEIPYLLKEPTSIALDGVGRVYVLDAGDSQVKVYDPSGRYLKSLPSVGKPIALSVAEDGIYVADEVSQVISKFDFEGKLAYIFGSKGEARAQFKKLAGLAVEKGQQVYVGDAGKAWVNQFLTVAGNKPEPLAKVPGRASVKWMGNFAIEAQVLASDAKGAVLAISKDGKSLLKLLEGKVIAEIKPEDMELVAVTVDKTGAIWVLDEKKKRCVQLDEAGKVLSSFGSVGSGAGQFGNPVALAVNSAGLIFVADSSNHNVQMFRGDGVYLNNLGGTNSAISNPAALAFDPLGDLFVLDASRRSVLVYSATGDFIQELGKQKEVSLFNKPLGLVVTADEMLVLDGSQVKAFTHKGELLRVFGTSATGVGDIPDPVGMITAGGSSLWVSDRKSKSIRQFAVLYKPEKVKTLTAHNKVHAIELHWAKPAVAYVKEFRIYRSKTEQGGYVQLATTAANTYVDAGLDADARYYYRVAAVSDFAYEGAISDGATAVADKFIPKSLAEIKTETTPWQIKLSWEAADPQYLAGYRIYQKEGETFVKLGEVMQTEYSRDGLLPETKHNYFVSVLSTDGTESEKRMVEATTLVFNRPPLEIEVLKLNNIFSNSYKLYEKSGLGSIKITNNTEKPMEKIRVSFVLKNFMDFATENKIAKLLPGQSEELLLKAVFNNSILTVTEDSAVQAEIEASYFEAGNRVAYNRIATVNVYDKHRLTWDERERFATFVTPKDPPVINLVRAVVGEYKETKDEARLAAALFDALGVYGVTYIQDPSNPYQVSSEKTNTVDYIQFPRETLERKSGDCDDLVAFYSAGLESMGINTRVLEVPGHMLMMFSTGIAAEADGYNMNNLYVIYEDMLWIPVETTLIGNSFINAWEKGSATYYKFKDKGLTILDVHAGWEKYKPASLPDSEWKPSGLSRAAIDKKFPGDNMSVLKISSQARTRRYLEALKQSPSDVNANLQLGIIMAKLGDHNEAMKYFDKVISLDSKHAGAMNNRGNLFMIDDKYVEAQKAYLAASQVSPKDAQIWVNLARAYTRTGDTKKAKAAFVKAQTLDPKVKEQYRALGLELLNAM
;
A
#
# COMPACT_ATOMS: atom_id res chain seq x y z
N MET A 1 -40.21 -73.52 37.40
CA MET A 1 -39.31 -72.86 38.38
C MET A 1 -38.14 -72.30 37.58
N ARG A 2 -38.14 -71.01 37.26
CA ARG A 2 -37.61 -69.90 38.08
C ARG A 2 -36.11 -70.05 38.40
N ASN A 3 -35.37 -69.03 37.97
CA ASN A 3 -34.35 -68.29 38.71
C ASN A 3 -32.86 -68.57 38.48
N VAL A 4 -32.23 -67.50 37.95
CA VAL A 4 -30.92 -66.94 38.27
C VAL A 4 -29.75 -67.59 37.54
N TRP A 5 -29.28 -66.90 36.48
CA TRP A 5 -27.89 -66.44 36.27
C TRP A 5 -27.81 -65.74 34.88
N ILE A 6 -28.47 -64.58 34.75
CA ILE A 6 -28.20 -63.56 33.71
C ILE A 6 -28.35 -62.20 34.40
N ALA A 7 -27.28 -61.71 35.02
CA ALA A 7 -27.17 -60.36 35.59
C ALA A 7 -25.71 -60.02 35.93
N SER A 8 -24.84 -59.83 34.91
CA SER A 8 -23.57 -59.08 35.02
C SER A 8 -22.79 -59.06 33.69
N LEU A 9 -23.31 -58.35 32.67
CA LEU A 9 -22.51 -57.81 31.53
C LEU A 9 -23.30 -56.80 30.66
N GLY A 10 -24.34 -56.18 31.23
CA GLY A 10 -25.22 -55.21 30.56
C GLY A 10 -25.03 -53.75 30.99
N ALA A 11 -23.84 -53.38 31.51
CA ALA A 11 -23.60 -52.06 32.11
C ALA A 11 -22.35 -51.31 31.60
N ALA A 12 -21.68 -51.78 30.54
CA ALA A 12 -20.50 -51.10 29.98
C ALA A 12 -20.66 -50.60 28.52
N PHE A 13 -21.83 -50.82 27.89
CA PHE A 13 -22.08 -50.38 26.51
C PHE A 13 -23.12 -49.24 26.38
N LEU A 14 -23.50 -48.63 27.51
CA LEU A 14 -24.52 -47.56 27.60
C LEU A 14 -23.96 -46.22 28.12
N LEU A 15 -22.64 -46.04 28.14
CA LEU A 15 -21.97 -44.84 28.65
C LEU A 15 -21.14 -44.05 27.62
N ALA A 16 -21.26 -44.35 26.32
CA ALA A 16 -20.63 -43.54 25.25
C ALA A 16 -21.63 -42.89 24.27
N VAL A 17 -22.93 -42.95 24.56
CA VAL A 17 -24.00 -42.30 23.77
C VAL A 17 -24.76 -41.22 24.58
N ASN A 18 -24.42 -41.05 25.87
CA ASN A 18 -25.03 -40.06 26.77
C ASN A 18 -24.08 -38.89 27.13
N SER A 19 -23.40 -38.31 26.14
CA SER A 19 -22.77 -36.98 26.29
C SER A 19 -23.09 -36.01 25.14
N VAL A 20 -24.14 -36.30 24.36
CA VAL A 20 -24.68 -35.39 23.34
C VAL A 20 -26.12 -35.01 23.71
N SER A 21 -26.31 -34.50 24.92
CA SER A 21 -27.59 -33.92 25.36
C SER A 21 -27.35 -32.84 26.43
N ALA A 22 -26.53 -31.85 26.09
CA ALA A 22 -26.39 -30.64 26.90
C ALA A 22 -26.05 -29.43 26.04
N PHE A 23 -26.85 -29.14 25.00
CA PHE A 23 -26.90 -27.81 24.36
C PHE A 23 -28.27 -27.63 23.71
N ALA A 24 -29.28 -27.42 24.55
CA ALA A 24 -30.51 -26.76 24.16
C ALA A 24 -30.76 -25.66 25.18
N GLU A 25 -30.48 -24.42 24.80
CA GLU A 25 -31.29 -23.22 25.05
C GLU A 25 -30.49 -21.95 24.71
N THR A 26 -30.85 -21.31 23.59
CA THR A 26 -31.40 -19.95 23.54
C THR A 26 -31.45 -19.46 22.08
N GLY A 27 -32.63 -19.05 21.62
CA GLY A 27 -32.82 -18.03 20.57
C GLY A 27 -32.63 -18.44 19.09
N ASN A 28 -33.75 -18.46 18.36
CA ASN A 28 -33.91 -18.44 16.89
C ASN A 28 -33.65 -19.73 16.09
N GLY A 29 -34.62 -20.64 16.12
CA GLY A 29 -35.30 -21.14 14.91
C GLY A 29 -34.54 -21.83 13.77
N PHE A 30 -33.26 -22.19 13.90
CA PHE A 30 -32.55 -22.98 12.89
C PHE A 30 -31.96 -24.26 13.49
N LEU A 31 -32.29 -25.41 12.89
CA LEU A 31 -31.51 -26.63 13.04
C LEU A 31 -30.07 -26.36 12.56
N LYS A 32 -29.05 -26.98 13.18
CA LYS A 32 -27.63 -26.79 12.81
C LYS A 32 -27.35 -27.05 11.32
N ALA A 33 -28.19 -27.87 10.68
CA ALA A 33 -28.36 -27.97 9.24
C ALA A 33 -29.87 -28.01 8.94
N ASP A 34 -30.35 -27.05 8.15
CA ASP A 34 -31.74 -26.90 7.76
C ASP A 34 -31.96 -27.40 6.33
N PHE A 35 -32.81 -28.41 6.17
CA PHE A 35 -33.14 -28.98 4.87
C PHE A 35 -33.96 -27.99 4.04
N LYS A 36 -33.54 -27.73 2.79
CA LYS A 36 -34.19 -26.76 1.91
C LYS A 36 -35.05 -27.41 0.84
N LYS A 37 -34.46 -28.27 0.02
CA LYS A 37 -35.18 -28.95 -1.08
C LYS A 37 -34.48 -30.21 -1.55
N GLU A 38 -35.26 -31.06 -2.21
CA GLU A 38 -34.79 -32.17 -3.04
C GLU A 38 -34.84 -31.76 -4.51
N ILE A 39 -33.74 -31.99 -5.22
CA ILE A 39 -33.57 -31.68 -6.64
C ILE A 39 -33.57 -33.02 -7.40
N ALA A 40 -34.63 -33.26 -8.16
CA ALA A 40 -34.78 -34.49 -8.92
C ALA A 40 -33.69 -34.61 -9.99
N THR A 41 -32.91 -35.69 -9.94
CA THR A 41 -31.75 -35.90 -10.78
C THR A 41 -31.76 -37.33 -11.33
N PRO A 42 -32.60 -37.65 -12.33
CA PRO A 42 -32.77 -39.02 -12.83
C PRO A 42 -31.44 -39.67 -13.22
N LYS A 43 -31.28 -40.97 -12.92
CA LYS A 43 -30.04 -41.74 -13.18
C LYS A 43 -28.77 -41.17 -12.51
N LEU A 44 -28.90 -40.43 -11.41
CA LEU A 44 -27.76 -39.95 -10.62
C LEU A 44 -26.85 -41.12 -10.22
N GLU A 45 -25.58 -41.03 -10.59
CA GLU A 45 -24.54 -41.96 -10.15
C GLU A 45 -23.69 -41.33 -9.05
N LYS A 46 -23.12 -40.14 -9.30
CA LYS A 46 -22.45 -39.32 -8.27
C LYS A 46 -22.75 -37.84 -8.38
N LEU A 47 -22.76 -37.16 -7.22
CA LEU A 47 -22.67 -35.70 -7.15
C LEU A 47 -21.19 -35.34 -7.06
N LEU A 48 -20.66 -34.72 -8.11
CA LEU A 48 -19.22 -34.45 -8.23
C LEU A 48 -18.84 -33.05 -7.70
N GLY A 49 -19.75 -32.08 -7.79
CA GLY A 49 -19.51 -30.72 -7.29
C GLY A 49 -20.66 -29.76 -7.56
N VAL A 50 -20.45 -28.49 -7.21
CA VAL A 50 -21.40 -27.38 -7.40
C VAL A 50 -20.65 -26.11 -7.80
N SER A 51 -21.30 -25.28 -8.62
CA SER A 51 -20.84 -23.91 -8.91
C SER A 51 -22.05 -22.98 -9.06
N GLY A 52 -22.21 -22.07 -8.11
CA GLY A 52 -23.39 -21.22 -7.97
C GLY A 52 -24.63 -22.07 -7.69
N THR A 53 -25.55 -22.13 -8.66
CA THR A 53 -26.76 -22.97 -8.57
C THR A 53 -26.70 -24.24 -9.42
N LEU A 54 -25.60 -24.45 -10.15
CA LEU A 54 -25.42 -25.60 -11.04
C LEU A 54 -24.76 -26.77 -10.30
N LEU A 55 -25.46 -27.89 -10.26
CA LEU A 55 -24.97 -29.17 -9.75
C LEU A 55 -24.28 -29.95 -10.86
N LEU A 56 -23.05 -30.39 -10.64
CA LEU A 56 -22.35 -31.23 -11.60
C LEU A 56 -22.42 -32.68 -11.16
N VAL A 57 -23.04 -33.50 -12.01
CA VAL A 57 -23.40 -34.87 -11.68
C VAL A 57 -22.94 -35.83 -12.77
N SER A 58 -22.44 -36.99 -12.36
CA SER A 58 -22.30 -38.12 -13.28
C SER A 58 -23.58 -38.93 -13.33
N LYS A 59 -23.87 -39.45 -14.52
CA LYS A 59 -24.98 -40.38 -14.77
C LYS A 59 -24.42 -41.76 -15.12
N GLN A 60 -25.28 -42.75 -14.96
CA GLN A 60 -25.07 -44.09 -15.53
C GLN A 60 -24.64 -43.96 -17.00
N GLU A 61 -23.71 -44.82 -17.44
CA GLU A 61 -23.07 -44.82 -18.78
C GLU A 61 -21.99 -43.72 -18.98
N GLY A 62 -21.58 -43.03 -17.92
CA GLY A 62 -20.40 -42.14 -17.92
C GLY A 62 -20.67 -40.71 -18.43
N ALA A 63 -21.93 -40.31 -18.58
CA ALA A 63 -22.29 -38.95 -18.96
C ALA A 63 -22.11 -37.97 -17.79
N LEU A 64 -21.67 -36.74 -18.11
CA LEU A 64 -21.49 -35.65 -17.15
C LEU A 64 -22.44 -34.50 -17.51
N GLU A 65 -23.24 -34.05 -16.55
CA GLU A 65 -24.27 -33.03 -16.76
C GLU A 65 -24.21 -31.94 -15.69
N ALA A 66 -24.49 -30.70 -16.10
CA ALA A 66 -24.79 -29.59 -15.21
C ALA A 66 -26.30 -29.46 -15.06
N VAL A 67 -26.79 -29.62 -13.84
CA VAL A 67 -28.21 -29.64 -13.50
C VAL A 67 -28.54 -28.39 -12.68
N GLY A 68 -29.55 -27.64 -13.11
CA GLY A 68 -30.03 -26.47 -12.40
C GLY A 68 -30.73 -26.83 -11.09
N ASP A 69 -31.04 -25.80 -10.31
CA ASP A 69 -31.72 -25.97 -9.03
C ASP A 69 -33.22 -26.34 -9.18
N ASP A 70 -33.73 -26.32 -10.41
CA ASP A 70 -35.03 -26.85 -10.83
C ASP A 70 -34.98 -28.32 -11.28
N GLY A 71 -33.80 -28.95 -11.26
CA GLY A 71 -33.57 -30.34 -11.67
C GLY A 71 -33.45 -30.54 -13.17
N LYS A 72 -33.43 -29.47 -13.98
CA LYS A 72 -33.25 -29.57 -15.43
C LYS A 72 -31.78 -29.53 -15.83
N VAL A 73 -31.44 -30.33 -16.83
CA VAL A 73 -30.11 -30.31 -17.45
C VAL A 73 -29.93 -28.99 -18.20
N THR A 74 -28.93 -28.22 -17.78
CA THR A 74 -28.55 -26.95 -18.40
C THR A 74 -27.47 -27.18 -19.46
N LEU A 75 -26.48 -28.03 -19.16
CA LEU A 75 -25.36 -28.35 -20.04
C LEU A 75 -25.01 -29.85 -19.92
N THR A 76 -24.62 -30.46 -21.04
CA THR A 76 -24.11 -31.83 -21.07
C THR A 76 -22.69 -31.81 -21.61
N TYR A 77 -21.75 -32.39 -20.86
CA TYR A 77 -20.35 -32.49 -21.25
C TYR A 77 -20.16 -33.78 -22.08
N PRO A 78 -19.58 -33.68 -23.29
CA PRO A 78 -19.55 -34.81 -24.20
C PRO A 78 -18.57 -35.87 -23.74
N ALA A 79 -19.06 -37.10 -23.54
CA ALA A 79 -18.24 -38.26 -23.19
C ALA A 79 -17.32 -38.74 -24.33
N LYS A 80 -17.50 -38.21 -25.55
CA LYS A 80 -16.69 -38.52 -26.74
C LYS A 80 -16.32 -37.24 -27.51
N ALA A 81 -15.15 -37.22 -28.13
CA ALA A 81 -14.75 -36.22 -29.11
C ALA A 81 -14.32 -36.92 -30.41
N GLY A 82 -15.18 -36.90 -31.43
CA GLY A 82 -15.00 -37.75 -32.61
C GLY A 82 -15.09 -39.23 -32.24
N GLU A 83 -14.09 -40.03 -32.63
CA GLU A 83 -13.98 -41.45 -32.23
C GLU A 83 -13.37 -41.66 -30.84
N GLU A 84 -12.79 -40.60 -30.25
CA GLU A 84 -12.09 -40.67 -28.97
C GLU A 84 -13.08 -40.70 -27.80
N THR A 85 -12.91 -41.67 -26.90
CA THR A 85 -13.69 -41.73 -25.65
C THR A 85 -12.99 -40.90 -24.58
N LEU A 86 -13.66 -39.84 -24.13
CA LEU A 86 -13.16 -38.91 -23.12
C LEU A 86 -13.55 -39.34 -21.70
N LEU A 87 -14.82 -39.68 -21.50
CA LEU A 87 -15.37 -40.06 -20.19
C LEU A 87 -15.95 -41.47 -20.25
N LYS A 88 -15.66 -42.26 -19.21
CA LYS A 88 -16.22 -43.60 -18.96
C LYS A 88 -16.77 -43.72 -17.56
N GLN A 89 -16.06 -43.19 -16.58
CA GLN A 89 -16.40 -43.21 -15.17
C GLN A 89 -15.87 -41.94 -14.49
N PRO A 90 -16.60 -40.81 -14.61
CA PRO A 90 -16.21 -39.55 -13.94
C PRO A 90 -16.30 -39.69 -12.42
N GLU A 91 -15.21 -39.42 -11.71
CA GLU A 91 -15.08 -39.65 -10.27
C GLU A 91 -15.12 -38.38 -9.43
N ALA A 92 -14.49 -37.31 -9.91
CA ALA A 92 -14.40 -36.03 -9.24
C ALA A 92 -14.19 -34.90 -10.24
N ILE A 93 -14.49 -33.68 -9.80
CA ILE A 93 -14.29 -32.49 -10.60
C ILE A 93 -13.66 -31.36 -9.79
N ALA A 94 -13.03 -30.43 -10.49
CA ALA A 94 -12.64 -29.13 -9.95
C ALA A 94 -12.85 -28.06 -11.01
N ILE A 95 -13.10 -26.82 -10.58
CA ILE A 95 -13.37 -25.69 -11.48
C ILE A 95 -12.38 -24.57 -11.17
N GLU A 96 -11.75 -24.03 -12.21
CA GLU A 96 -10.94 -22.82 -12.13
C GLU A 96 -11.20 -21.91 -13.33
N GLY A 97 -11.73 -20.72 -13.06
CA GLY A 97 -12.21 -19.82 -14.12
C GLY A 97 -13.30 -20.50 -14.96
N ASP A 98 -13.10 -20.57 -16.27
CA ASP A 98 -13.98 -21.31 -17.20
C ASP A 98 -13.49 -22.74 -17.47
N THR A 99 -12.49 -23.26 -16.75
CA THR A 99 -11.99 -24.63 -16.98
C THR A 99 -12.58 -25.58 -15.94
N LEU A 100 -13.26 -26.62 -16.42
CA LEU A 100 -13.71 -27.77 -15.64
C LEU A 100 -12.74 -28.93 -15.83
N TYR A 101 -12.09 -29.36 -14.75
CA TYR A 101 -11.25 -30.57 -14.73
C TYR A 101 -12.10 -31.74 -14.25
N VAL A 102 -12.12 -32.81 -15.02
CA VAL A 102 -12.88 -34.03 -14.75
C VAL A 102 -11.90 -35.18 -14.64
N VAL A 103 -11.77 -35.75 -13.45
CA VAL A 103 -11.02 -36.98 -13.25
C VAL A 103 -11.90 -38.16 -13.63
N ASP A 104 -11.38 -39.03 -14.49
CA ASP A 104 -12.09 -40.21 -14.98
C ASP A 104 -11.23 -41.46 -14.76
N SER A 105 -11.68 -42.32 -13.84
CA SER A 105 -10.95 -43.56 -13.46
C SER A 105 -10.98 -44.59 -14.59
N GLY A 106 -12.09 -44.67 -15.33
CA GLY A 106 -12.30 -45.65 -16.40
C GLY A 106 -11.43 -45.40 -17.64
N SER A 107 -11.10 -44.14 -17.92
CA SER A 107 -10.18 -43.73 -18.99
C SER A 107 -8.79 -43.34 -18.48
N GLN A 108 -8.57 -43.38 -17.16
CA GLN A 108 -7.28 -43.14 -16.49
C GLN A 108 -6.66 -41.78 -16.84
N GLN A 109 -7.46 -40.71 -16.81
CA GLN A 109 -7.02 -39.39 -17.25
C GLN A 109 -7.80 -38.27 -16.55
N VAL A 110 -7.31 -37.04 -16.72
CA VAL A 110 -8.06 -35.82 -16.44
C VAL A 110 -8.47 -35.19 -17.75
N VAL A 111 -9.77 -34.93 -17.92
CA VAL A 111 -10.35 -34.27 -19.09
C VAL A 111 -10.70 -32.84 -18.73
N MET A 112 -10.38 -31.90 -19.61
CA MET A 112 -10.67 -30.48 -19.44
C MET A 112 -11.78 -30.06 -20.39
N TYR A 113 -12.79 -29.36 -19.86
CA TYR A 113 -13.86 -28.73 -20.62
C TYR A 113 -13.97 -27.24 -20.30
N SER A 114 -14.52 -26.46 -21.21
CA SER A 114 -15.06 -25.14 -20.89
C SER A 114 -16.31 -25.36 -20.06
N PHE A 115 -16.33 -24.82 -18.84
CA PHE A 115 -17.44 -24.96 -17.90
C PHE A 115 -18.73 -24.31 -18.45
N SER A 116 -18.61 -23.12 -19.07
CA SER A 116 -19.77 -22.39 -19.61
C SER A 116 -20.30 -22.96 -20.93
N THR A 117 -19.45 -23.56 -21.77
CA THR A 117 -19.84 -24.01 -23.13
C THR A 117 -19.83 -25.52 -23.32
N ALA A 118 -19.38 -26.30 -22.34
CA ALA A 118 -19.14 -27.74 -22.40
C ALA A 118 -18.17 -28.18 -23.52
N LYS A 119 -17.41 -27.26 -24.11
CA LYS A 119 -16.44 -27.56 -25.18
C LYS A 119 -15.23 -28.29 -24.61
N TYR A 120 -14.81 -29.39 -25.24
CA TYR A 120 -13.56 -30.09 -24.91
C TYR A 120 -12.33 -29.20 -25.15
N LEU A 121 -11.49 -29.06 -24.12
CA LEU A 121 -10.27 -28.22 -24.15
C LEU A 121 -8.98 -29.04 -24.23
N GLY A 122 -9.00 -30.30 -23.81
CA GLY A 122 -7.83 -31.18 -23.79
C GLY A 122 -7.87 -32.18 -22.64
N LYS A 123 -6.81 -32.96 -22.49
CA LYS A 123 -6.70 -33.98 -21.44
C LYS A 123 -5.23 -34.25 -21.06
N PHE A 124 -5.00 -34.80 -19.88
CA PHE A 124 -3.66 -35.19 -19.40
C PHE A 124 -3.71 -36.41 -18.46
N GLY A 125 -2.57 -37.05 -18.21
CA GLY A 125 -2.43 -38.19 -17.29
C GLY A 125 -2.68 -39.59 -17.86
N ALA A 126 -3.04 -39.74 -19.14
CA ALA A 126 -3.40 -41.03 -19.76
C ALA A 126 -2.21 -41.94 -20.13
N LYS A 127 -2.44 -43.27 -20.16
CA LYS A 127 -1.44 -44.31 -20.52
C LYS A 127 -1.13 -44.44 -22.02
N ASN A 128 -2.12 -44.21 -22.90
CA ASN A 128 -1.97 -44.26 -24.36
C ASN A 128 -3.05 -43.40 -25.03
N GLY A 129 -2.66 -42.41 -25.82
CA GLY A 129 -3.57 -41.66 -26.68
C GLY A 129 -3.75 -40.21 -26.24
N GLY A 130 -2.82 -39.40 -26.72
CA GLY A 130 -2.78 -37.95 -26.66
C GLY A 130 -1.31 -37.53 -26.69
N LEU A 131 -0.62 -37.72 -27.81
CA LEU A 131 0.78 -37.33 -28.11
C LEU A 131 1.89 -37.57 -27.06
N PHE A 132 1.65 -38.34 -26.00
CA PHE A 132 2.47 -38.29 -24.78
C PHE A 132 2.65 -39.65 -24.08
N GLY A 133 3.88 -40.02 -23.70
CA GLY A 133 4.23 -41.22 -22.94
C GLY A 133 5.53 -41.09 -22.11
N GLY A 134 5.45 -41.45 -20.83
CA GLY A 134 6.54 -41.74 -19.86
C GLY A 134 5.99 -41.96 -18.42
N ASP A 135 6.74 -42.60 -17.52
CA ASP A 135 6.22 -43.21 -16.26
C ASP A 135 5.80 -42.22 -15.13
N ASP A 136 6.38 -41.01 -15.06
CA ASP A 136 6.19 -40.11 -13.91
C ASP A 136 4.94 -39.23 -13.95
N ASN A 137 4.32 -39.04 -15.12
CA ASN A 137 3.15 -38.18 -15.32
C ASN A 137 1.85 -38.97 -15.64
N MET A 138 1.89 -40.30 -15.59
CA MET A 138 0.73 -41.17 -15.80
C MET A 138 -0.07 -41.36 -14.52
N LEU A 139 -1.38 -41.30 -14.65
CA LEU A 139 -2.36 -41.60 -13.62
C LEU A 139 -2.86 -43.03 -13.77
N LYS A 140 -3.20 -43.65 -12.65
CA LYS A 140 -3.77 -44.99 -12.57
C LYS A 140 -4.96 -44.98 -11.62
N SER A 141 -6.14 -45.19 -12.19
CA SER A 141 -7.42 -45.10 -11.48
C SER A 141 -7.56 -43.81 -10.64
N PRO A 142 -7.33 -42.62 -11.23
CA PRO A 142 -7.45 -41.38 -10.47
C PRO A 142 -8.90 -41.18 -10.01
N GLN A 143 -9.11 -40.73 -8.78
CA GLN A 143 -10.47 -40.56 -8.21
C GLN A 143 -10.75 -39.20 -7.58
N GLY A 144 -9.72 -38.44 -7.21
CA GLY A 144 -9.86 -37.12 -6.57
C GLY A 144 -9.17 -36.02 -7.35
N VAL A 145 -9.80 -34.84 -7.41
CA VAL A 145 -9.16 -33.63 -7.93
C VAL A 145 -9.53 -32.41 -7.10
N ALA A 146 -8.57 -31.52 -6.90
CA ALA A 146 -8.78 -30.20 -6.36
C ALA A 146 -7.89 -29.20 -7.09
N VAL A 147 -8.33 -27.94 -7.17
CA VAL A 147 -7.55 -26.87 -7.78
C VAL A 147 -7.39 -25.75 -6.78
N SER A 148 -6.16 -25.28 -6.63
CA SER A 148 -5.84 -24.13 -5.79
C SER A 148 -4.65 -23.40 -6.39
N GLU A 149 -4.76 -22.07 -6.49
CA GLU A 149 -3.66 -21.18 -6.93
C GLU A 149 -2.99 -21.60 -8.27
N GLY A 150 -3.78 -22.05 -9.24
CA GLY A 150 -3.28 -22.50 -10.55
C GLY A 150 -2.61 -23.88 -10.55
N VAL A 151 -2.75 -24.66 -9.48
CA VAL A 151 -2.26 -26.04 -9.39
C VAL A 151 -3.43 -27.00 -9.29
N VAL A 152 -3.43 -27.99 -10.16
CA VAL A 152 -4.38 -29.12 -10.17
C VAL A 152 -3.75 -30.28 -9.41
N TYR A 153 -4.31 -30.60 -8.25
CA TYR A 153 -3.92 -31.74 -7.43
C TYR A 153 -4.78 -32.94 -7.82
N VAL A 154 -4.15 -34.04 -8.22
CA VAL A 154 -4.84 -35.25 -8.64
C VAL A 154 -4.45 -36.41 -7.74
N ALA A 155 -5.44 -37.04 -7.11
CA ALA A 155 -5.25 -38.26 -6.34
C ALA A 155 -5.12 -39.45 -7.31
N ASP A 156 -3.91 -39.99 -7.41
CA ASP A 156 -3.52 -41.10 -8.27
C ASP A 156 -3.64 -42.41 -7.47
N THR A 157 -4.89 -42.86 -7.31
CA THR A 157 -5.31 -43.78 -6.26
C THR A 157 -4.54 -45.10 -6.26
N ASP A 158 -4.44 -45.78 -7.41
CA ASP A 158 -3.79 -47.09 -7.48
C ASP A 158 -2.25 -47.00 -7.40
N ASN A 159 -1.69 -45.81 -7.54
CA ASN A 159 -0.26 -45.54 -7.34
C ASN A 159 0.03 -44.95 -5.94
N ALA A 160 -0.99 -44.85 -5.08
CA ALA A 160 -0.86 -44.38 -3.71
C ALA A 160 -0.16 -43.02 -3.56
N ARG A 161 -0.41 -42.09 -4.51
CA ARG A 161 0.26 -40.77 -4.54
C ARG A 161 -0.69 -39.66 -4.95
N ILE A 162 -0.23 -38.41 -4.79
CA ILE A 162 -0.88 -37.23 -5.34
C ILE A 162 0.08 -36.61 -6.34
N GLN A 163 -0.39 -36.30 -7.54
CA GLN A 163 0.38 -35.61 -8.57
C GLN A 163 -0.13 -34.18 -8.74
N LEU A 164 0.80 -33.24 -8.91
CA LEU A 164 0.50 -31.83 -9.15
C LEU A 164 0.74 -31.49 -10.62
N PHE A 165 -0.23 -30.83 -11.22
CA PHE A 165 -0.19 -30.35 -12.59
C PHE A 165 -0.49 -28.85 -12.63
N GLY A 166 0.04 -28.14 -13.61
CA GLY A 166 -0.44 -26.81 -13.95
C GLY A 166 -1.85 -26.86 -14.55
N VAL A 167 -2.53 -25.71 -14.62
CA VAL A 167 -3.90 -25.54 -15.12
C VAL A 167 -4.19 -26.06 -16.53
N ASN A 168 -3.15 -26.41 -17.29
CA ASN A 168 -3.30 -26.99 -18.62
C ASN A 168 -2.65 -28.38 -18.75
N GLY A 169 -2.41 -29.05 -17.63
CA GLY A 169 -1.93 -30.42 -17.58
C GLY A 169 -0.42 -30.58 -17.65
N VAL A 170 0.37 -29.50 -17.54
CA VAL A 170 1.83 -29.60 -17.44
C VAL A 170 2.18 -30.28 -16.12
N PHE A 171 2.87 -31.41 -16.17
CA PHE A 171 3.33 -32.09 -14.97
C PHE A 171 4.33 -31.23 -14.19
N MET A 172 4.09 -31.09 -12.90
CA MET A 172 4.95 -30.33 -12.01
C MET A 172 5.86 -31.25 -11.20
N HIS A 173 5.27 -31.99 -10.26
CA HIS A 173 5.95 -32.95 -9.41
C HIS A 173 4.93 -33.85 -8.70
N THR A 174 5.42 -34.94 -8.09
CA THR A 174 4.64 -35.75 -7.16
C THR A 174 4.67 -35.09 -5.78
N PHE A 175 3.52 -35.00 -5.11
CA PHE A 175 3.40 -34.45 -3.76
C PHE A 175 4.14 -35.34 -2.77
N GLU A 176 5.30 -34.88 -2.29
CA GLU A 176 6.14 -35.66 -1.39
C GLU A 176 5.59 -35.64 0.03
N VAL A 177 5.02 -36.76 0.48
CA VAL A 177 4.53 -36.89 1.85
C VAL A 177 5.67 -37.17 2.83
N SER A 178 5.78 -36.35 3.89
CA SER A 178 6.85 -36.46 4.89
C SER A 178 6.32 -36.40 6.32
N SER A 179 7.10 -36.90 7.29
CA SER A 179 6.72 -36.93 8.71
C SER A 179 7.56 -35.99 9.58
N PRO A 180 6.99 -35.42 10.65
CA PRO A 180 7.74 -34.68 11.64
C PRO A 180 8.49 -35.64 12.59
N LYS A 181 9.68 -36.10 12.20
CA LYS A 181 10.77 -36.72 13.03
C LYS A 181 10.41 -37.67 14.21
N ALA A 182 9.22 -38.23 14.29
CA ALA A 182 8.77 -39.14 15.35
C ALA A 182 7.71 -40.13 14.85
N ALA A 183 8.10 -41.03 13.95
CA ALA A 183 7.31 -42.23 13.61
C ALA A 183 8.25 -43.32 13.08
N ALA A 184 9.13 -43.81 13.95
CA ALA A 184 10.18 -44.77 13.57
C ALA A 184 9.96 -46.21 14.09
N GLU A 185 8.82 -46.55 14.72
CA GLU A 185 8.67 -47.87 15.37
C GLU A 185 7.31 -48.57 15.18
N SER A 186 6.50 -48.23 14.17
CA SER A 186 5.31 -49.00 13.81
C SER A 186 5.40 -49.58 12.39
N LYS A 187 5.04 -50.87 12.24
CA LYS A 187 4.99 -51.58 10.94
C LYS A 187 3.94 -51.04 9.96
N GLU A 188 3.05 -50.15 10.43
CA GLU A 188 2.18 -49.33 9.59
C GLU A 188 2.51 -47.86 9.84
N ILE A 189 2.84 -47.13 8.79
CA ILE A 189 3.27 -45.75 8.86
C ILE A 189 2.05 -44.85 8.56
N PRO A 190 1.40 -44.21 9.55
CA PRO A 190 0.07 -43.61 9.41
C PRO A 190 0.01 -42.37 8.49
N TYR A 191 1.16 -41.80 8.12
CA TYR A 191 1.24 -40.61 7.26
C TYR A 191 1.41 -40.92 5.76
N LEU A 192 1.69 -42.17 5.37
CA LEU A 192 1.81 -42.54 3.96
C LEU A 192 0.42 -42.72 3.36
N LEU A 193 0.25 -42.38 2.08
CA LEU A 193 -0.99 -42.65 1.36
C LEU A 193 -1.08 -44.13 0.95
N LYS A 194 -2.28 -44.73 1.02
CA LYS A 194 -2.56 -46.08 0.53
C LYS A 194 -3.51 -46.06 -0.66
N GLU A 195 -4.71 -45.51 -0.47
CA GLU A 195 -5.73 -45.38 -1.52
C GLU A 195 -6.38 -43.98 -1.43
N PRO A 196 -5.71 -42.92 -1.90
CA PRO A 196 -6.28 -41.57 -1.88
C PRO A 196 -7.43 -41.47 -2.89
N THR A 197 -8.67 -41.28 -2.42
CA THR A 197 -9.87 -41.28 -3.28
C THR A 197 -10.56 -39.92 -3.38
N SER A 198 -10.34 -39.01 -2.43
CA SER A 198 -10.85 -37.63 -2.50
C SER A 198 -9.83 -36.65 -1.94
N ILE A 199 -9.81 -35.43 -2.48
CA ILE A 199 -8.87 -34.38 -2.11
C ILE A 199 -9.58 -33.03 -2.08
N ALA A 200 -9.26 -32.21 -1.09
CA ALA A 200 -9.77 -30.84 -0.96
C ALA A 200 -8.72 -29.95 -0.28
N LEU A 201 -8.77 -28.65 -0.54
CA LEU A 201 -7.88 -27.67 0.07
C LEU A 201 -8.69 -26.58 0.78
N ASP A 202 -8.12 -26.02 1.84
CA ASP A 202 -8.70 -24.87 2.53
C ASP A 202 -8.08 -23.53 2.10
N GLY A 203 -8.58 -22.43 2.65
CA GLY A 203 -8.14 -21.07 2.32
C GLY A 203 -6.69 -20.73 2.71
N VAL A 204 -5.98 -21.61 3.44
CA VAL A 204 -4.55 -21.46 3.77
C VAL A 204 -3.67 -22.50 3.06
N GLY A 205 -4.25 -23.30 2.16
CA GLY A 205 -3.55 -24.28 1.32
C GLY A 205 -3.30 -25.63 1.98
N ARG A 206 -3.88 -25.94 3.15
CA ARG A 206 -3.75 -27.28 3.75
C ARG A 206 -4.47 -28.29 2.87
N VAL A 207 -3.84 -29.44 2.66
CA VAL A 207 -4.32 -30.51 1.78
C VAL A 207 -5.01 -31.59 2.61
N TYR A 208 -6.30 -31.77 2.40
CA TYR A 208 -7.13 -32.79 3.03
C TYR A 208 -7.33 -33.93 2.05
N VAL A 209 -6.92 -35.13 2.44
CA VAL A 209 -6.95 -36.32 1.58
C VAL A 209 -7.76 -37.40 2.28
N LEU A 210 -8.85 -37.81 1.66
CA LEU A 210 -9.58 -39.02 2.06
C LEU A 210 -8.80 -40.23 1.54
N ASP A 211 -8.23 -41.00 2.46
CA ASP A 211 -7.53 -42.24 2.17
C ASP A 211 -8.44 -43.42 2.51
N ALA A 212 -9.01 -44.05 1.47
CA ALA A 212 -9.96 -45.14 1.64
C ALA A 212 -9.31 -46.39 2.26
N GLY A 213 -8.03 -46.62 1.97
CA GLY A 213 -7.27 -47.76 2.50
C GLY A 213 -7.09 -47.70 4.02
N ASP A 214 -7.10 -46.49 4.59
CA ASP A 214 -7.07 -46.27 6.04
C ASP A 214 -8.40 -45.79 6.63
N SER A 215 -9.44 -45.59 5.80
CA SER A 215 -10.76 -45.06 6.20
C SER A 215 -10.67 -43.76 7.03
N GLN A 216 -9.75 -42.86 6.64
CA GLN A 216 -9.48 -41.61 7.35
C GLN A 216 -9.20 -40.45 6.40
N VAL A 217 -9.49 -39.23 6.88
CA VAL A 217 -9.05 -37.99 6.22
C VAL A 217 -7.73 -37.56 6.83
N LYS A 218 -6.65 -37.62 6.03
CA LYS A 218 -5.30 -37.16 6.39
C LYS A 218 -5.11 -35.71 5.98
N VAL A 219 -4.44 -34.93 6.81
CA VAL A 219 -4.21 -33.50 6.60
C VAL A 219 -2.72 -33.23 6.50
N TYR A 220 -2.31 -32.57 5.42
CA TYR A 220 -0.94 -32.17 5.14
C TYR A 220 -0.86 -30.65 5.02
N ASP A 221 0.31 -30.09 5.30
CA ASP A 221 0.61 -28.71 4.90
C ASP A 221 0.90 -28.62 3.38
N PRO A 222 1.00 -27.41 2.80
CA PRO A 222 1.29 -27.25 1.38
C PRO A 222 2.60 -27.91 0.90
N SER A 223 3.55 -28.19 1.81
CA SER A 223 4.83 -28.84 1.50
C SER A 223 4.76 -30.38 1.53
N GLY A 224 3.61 -30.96 1.85
CA GLY A 224 3.44 -32.41 1.99
C GLY A 224 3.82 -32.95 3.36
N ARG A 225 4.13 -32.09 4.33
CA ARG A 225 4.35 -32.55 5.72
C ARG A 225 3.03 -32.92 6.35
N TYR A 226 2.95 -34.15 6.87
CA TYR A 226 1.79 -34.63 7.61
C TYR A 226 1.57 -33.80 8.89
N LEU A 227 0.35 -33.30 9.06
CA LEU A 227 -0.07 -32.53 10.21
C LEU A 227 -0.86 -33.39 11.20
N LYS A 228 -1.93 -34.04 10.72
CA LYS A 228 -2.87 -34.82 11.55
C LYS A 228 -3.83 -35.65 10.69
N SER A 229 -4.61 -36.52 11.33
CA SER A 229 -5.81 -37.12 10.74
C SER A 229 -7.06 -36.59 11.46
N LEU A 230 -8.18 -36.48 10.73
CA LEU A 230 -9.47 -36.23 11.36
C LEU A 230 -9.95 -37.46 12.13
N PRO A 231 -10.78 -37.30 13.18
CA PRO A 231 -11.42 -38.42 13.86
C PRO A 231 -12.14 -39.34 12.87
N SER A 232 -11.98 -40.66 13.03
CA SER A 232 -12.66 -41.64 12.15
C SER A 232 -14.17 -41.53 12.31
N VAL A 233 -14.88 -41.45 11.18
CA VAL A 233 -16.35 -41.34 11.10
C VAL A 233 -17.01 -42.61 10.58
N GLY A 234 -16.29 -43.74 10.56
CA GLY A 234 -16.74 -44.98 9.94
C GLY A 234 -16.00 -45.24 8.63
N LYS A 235 -16.74 -45.41 7.54
CA LYS A 235 -16.24 -45.60 6.18
C LYS A 235 -16.54 -44.35 5.32
N PRO A 236 -15.70 -43.31 5.42
CA PRO A 236 -15.88 -42.08 4.67
C PRO A 236 -15.76 -42.30 3.16
N ILE A 237 -16.64 -41.66 2.38
CA ILE A 237 -16.71 -41.80 0.91
C ILE A 237 -16.60 -40.50 0.14
N ALA A 238 -16.85 -39.36 0.79
CA ALA A 238 -16.70 -38.05 0.19
C ALA A 238 -16.30 -37.01 1.24
N LEU A 239 -15.52 -36.04 0.78
CA LEU A 239 -14.96 -34.95 1.56
C LEU A 239 -15.23 -33.64 0.80
N SER A 240 -15.60 -32.59 1.52
CA SER A 240 -15.66 -31.23 0.98
C SER A 240 -15.22 -30.24 2.04
N VAL A 241 -14.46 -29.21 1.65
CA VAL A 241 -13.96 -28.17 2.55
C VAL A 241 -14.64 -26.86 2.20
N ALA A 242 -15.13 -26.16 3.22
CA ALA A 242 -15.80 -24.87 3.13
C ALA A 242 -15.00 -23.79 3.87
N GLU A 243 -15.41 -22.52 3.77
CA GLU A 243 -14.76 -21.41 4.49
C GLU A 243 -14.80 -21.55 6.02
N ASP A 244 -15.67 -22.40 6.54
CA ASP A 244 -16.00 -22.52 7.96
C ASP A 244 -15.85 -23.95 8.52
N GLY A 245 -15.27 -24.87 7.75
CA GLY A 245 -14.96 -26.22 8.22
C GLY A 245 -14.85 -27.29 7.15
N ILE A 246 -14.79 -28.55 7.60
CA ILE A 246 -14.65 -29.74 6.75
C ILE A 246 -15.90 -30.61 6.91
N TYR A 247 -16.49 -31.05 5.79
CA TYR A 247 -17.63 -31.94 5.76
C TYR A 247 -17.20 -33.30 5.22
N VAL A 248 -17.60 -34.37 5.93
CA VAL A 248 -17.26 -35.75 5.57
C VAL A 248 -18.53 -36.60 5.56
N ALA A 249 -18.77 -37.30 4.46
CA ALA A 249 -19.91 -38.19 4.28
C ALA A 249 -19.52 -39.65 4.57
N ASP A 250 -20.31 -40.34 5.39
CA ASP A 250 -20.07 -41.74 5.78
C ASP A 250 -21.02 -42.71 5.08
N GLU A 251 -20.47 -43.76 4.46
CA GLU A 251 -21.24 -44.74 3.69
C GLU A 251 -22.13 -45.63 4.56
N VAL A 252 -21.68 -45.99 5.77
CA VAL A 252 -22.37 -47.02 6.56
C VAL A 252 -23.55 -46.43 7.32
N SER A 253 -23.31 -45.33 8.02
CA SER A 253 -24.31 -44.62 8.82
C SER A 253 -25.18 -43.67 8.01
N GLN A 254 -24.76 -43.32 6.78
CA GLN A 254 -25.45 -42.38 5.91
C GLN A 254 -25.65 -41.00 6.58
N VAL A 255 -24.60 -40.51 7.25
CA VAL A 255 -24.59 -39.18 7.90
C VAL A 255 -23.47 -38.31 7.34
N ILE A 256 -23.62 -37.00 7.52
CA ILE A 256 -22.62 -36.00 7.19
C ILE A 256 -22.09 -35.41 8.49
N SER A 257 -20.78 -35.51 8.69
CA SER A 257 -20.08 -34.96 9.85
C SER A 257 -19.40 -33.64 9.48
N LYS A 258 -19.66 -32.58 10.25
CA LYS A 258 -18.95 -31.30 10.13
C LYS A 258 -17.87 -31.20 11.20
N PHE A 259 -16.63 -30.98 10.77
CA PHE A 259 -15.48 -30.69 11.61
C PHE A 259 -15.07 -29.23 11.46
N ASP A 260 -14.49 -28.66 12.52
CA ASP A 260 -13.73 -27.43 12.39
C ASP A 260 -12.31 -27.71 11.86
N PHE A 261 -11.55 -26.65 11.58
CA PHE A 261 -10.18 -26.75 11.09
C PHE A 261 -9.19 -27.31 12.13
N GLU A 262 -9.55 -27.35 13.41
CA GLU A 262 -8.79 -28.03 14.46
C GLU A 262 -9.03 -29.55 14.45
N GLY A 263 -10.05 -30.01 13.73
CA GLY A 263 -10.40 -31.42 13.59
C GLY A 263 -11.40 -31.89 14.64
N LYS A 264 -12.04 -30.96 15.36
CA LYS A 264 -13.09 -31.27 16.33
C LYS A 264 -14.45 -31.35 15.63
N LEU A 265 -15.22 -32.39 15.97
CA LEU A 265 -16.56 -32.59 15.43
C LEU A 265 -17.51 -31.51 15.99
N ALA A 266 -18.08 -30.69 15.10
CA ALA A 266 -19.02 -29.62 15.45
C ALA A 266 -20.45 -30.14 15.57
N TYR A 267 -20.91 -30.90 14.57
CA TYR A 267 -22.21 -31.58 14.56
C TYR A 267 -22.29 -32.60 13.41
N ILE A 268 -23.33 -33.44 13.46
CA ILE A 268 -23.69 -34.38 12.41
C ILE A 268 -25.12 -34.10 11.94
N PHE A 269 -25.43 -34.40 10.68
CA PHE A 269 -26.79 -34.33 10.15
C PHE A 269 -27.04 -35.40 9.08
N GLY A 270 -28.31 -35.68 8.82
CA GLY A 270 -28.73 -36.80 7.98
C GLY A 270 -28.85 -38.12 8.73
N SER A 271 -29.53 -39.08 8.12
CA SER A 271 -29.60 -40.46 8.61
C SER A 271 -29.98 -41.41 7.49
N LYS A 272 -29.79 -42.72 7.68
CA LYS A 272 -30.30 -43.73 6.76
C LYS A 272 -31.83 -43.72 6.69
N GLY A 273 -32.42 -43.75 5.49
CA GLY A 273 -33.86 -43.90 5.30
C GLY A 273 -34.42 -43.22 4.05
N GLU A 274 -35.75 -43.25 3.90
CA GLU A 274 -36.45 -42.74 2.71
C GLU A 274 -37.15 -41.39 2.92
N ALA A 275 -37.27 -40.90 4.16
CA ALA A 275 -37.88 -39.60 4.44
C ALA A 275 -37.00 -38.41 4.02
N ARG A 276 -37.54 -37.19 4.13
CA ARG A 276 -36.80 -35.93 3.90
C ARG A 276 -35.56 -35.87 4.79
N ALA A 277 -34.46 -35.37 4.23
CA ALA A 277 -33.16 -35.32 4.89
C ALA A 277 -32.56 -36.68 5.32
N GLN A 278 -33.14 -37.80 4.87
CA GLN A 278 -32.56 -39.13 5.03
C GLN A 278 -32.00 -39.64 3.70
N PHE A 279 -31.03 -40.55 3.75
CA PHE A 279 -30.36 -41.06 2.55
C PHE A 279 -30.46 -42.58 2.43
N LYS A 280 -30.66 -43.04 1.20
CA LYS A 280 -30.69 -44.45 0.83
C LYS A 280 -29.30 -44.94 0.40
N LYS A 281 -28.63 -44.16 -0.45
CA LYS A 281 -27.26 -44.40 -0.87
C LYS A 281 -26.55 -43.08 -1.18
N LEU A 282 -25.80 -42.54 -0.22
CA LEU A 282 -24.91 -41.41 -0.41
C LEU A 282 -23.97 -41.63 -1.60
N ALA A 283 -23.88 -40.61 -2.45
CA ALA A 283 -23.21 -40.67 -3.75
C ALA A 283 -22.38 -39.42 -4.05
N GLY A 284 -22.19 -38.53 -3.08
CA GLY A 284 -21.36 -37.35 -3.23
C GLY A 284 -21.76 -36.23 -2.29
N LEU A 285 -20.84 -35.30 -2.09
CA LEU A 285 -20.95 -34.19 -1.15
C LEU A 285 -20.26 -32.98 -1.76
N ALA A 286 -20.96 -31.85 -1.85
CA ALA A 286 -20.42 -30.60 -2.38
C ALA A 286 -20.88 -29.42 -1.54
N VAL A 287 -20.02 -28.43 -1.35
CA VAL A 287 -20.33 -27.23 -0.57
C VAL A 287 -20.05 -26.00 -1.43
N GLU A 288 -21.00 -25.07 -1.48
CA GLU A 288 -20.91 -23.81 -2.22
C GLU A 288 -20.58 -22.64 -1.27
N LYS A 289 -20.10 -21.51 -1.82
CA LYS A 289 -19.94 -20.27 -1.06
C LYS A 289 -21.27 -19.88 -0.40
N GLY A 290 -21.24 -19.75 0.94
CA GLY A 290 -22.38 -19.30 1.73
C GLY A 290 -23.27 -20.42 2.30
N GLN A 291 -22.73 -21.21 3.24
CA GLN A 291 -23.47 -22.12 4.13
C GLN A 291 -24.30 -23.22 3.44
N GLN A 292 -24.24 -23.37 2.11
CA GLN A 292 -25.05 -24.30 1.33
C GLN A 292 -24.32 -25.61 1.07
N VAL A 293 -24.91 -26.72 1.50
CA VAL A 293 -24.37 -28.07 1.36
C VAL A 293 -25.31 -28.92 0.52
N TYR A 294 -24.75 -29.59 -0.48
CA TYR A 294 -25.47 -30.48 -1.38
C TYR A 294 -25.02 -31.92 -1.17
N VAL A 295 -25.99 -32.81 -1.03
CA VAL A 295 -25.75 -34.23 -0.75
C VAL A 295 -26.47 -35.08 -1.80
N GLY A 296 -25.71 -35.83 -2.59
CA GLY A 296 -26.24 -36.73 -3.61
C GLY A 296 -26.72 -38.05 -3.01
N ASP A 297 -27.91 -38.51 -3.39
CA ASP A 297 -28.46 -39.82 -3.05
C ASP A 297 -28.81 -40.59 -4.34
N ALA A 298 -27.91 -41.47 -4.77
CA ALA A 298 -28.10 -42.28 -5.97
C ALA A 298 -29.24 -43.30 -5.80
N GLY A 299 -29.57 -43.70 -4.58
CA GLY A 299 -30.66 -44.64 -4.30
C GLY A 299 -32.05 -44.02 -4.50
N LYS A 300 -32.15 -42.69 -4.35
CA LYS A 300 -33.37 -41.91 -4.62
C LYS A 300 -33.33 -41.14 -5.94
N ALA A 301 -32.18 -41.10 -6.59
CA ALA A 301 -31.90 -40.25 -7.75
C ALA A 301 -32.13 -38.75 -7.47
N TRP A 302 -31.82 -38.29 -6.27
CA TRP A 302 -32.04 -36.91 -5.80
C TRP A 302 -30.75 -36.28 -5.27
N VAL A 303 -30.65 -34.95 -5.39
CA VAL A 303 -29.66 -34.15 -4.65
C VAL A 303 -30.40 -33.34 -3.59
N ASN A 304 -29.99 -33.45 -2.34
CA ASN A 304 -30.58 -32.76 -1.20
C ASN A 304 -29.77 -31.49 -0.91
N GLN A 305 -30.44 -30.34 -0.83
CA GLN A 305 -29.84 -29.07 -0.45
C GLN A 305 -30.12 -28.77 1.03
N PHE A 306 -29.07 -28.39 1.75
CA PHE A 306 -29.10 -27.97 3.14
C PHE A 306 -28.48 -26.58 3.29
N LEU A 307 -29.03 -25.80 4.22
CA LEU A 307 -28.41 -24.57 4.72
C LEU A 307 -27.86 -24.85 6.12
N THR A 308 -26.57 -24.64 6.32
CA THR A 308 -25.86 -25.00 7.56
C THR A 308 -25.46 -23.76 8.34
N VAL A 309 -25.31 -23.86 9.66
CA VAL A 309 -24.85 -22.70 10.46
C VAL A 309 -23.37 -22.44 10.22
N ALA A 310 -23.01 -21.17 9.98
CA ALA A 310 -21.61 -20.75 9.85
C ALA A 310 -20.80 -21.08 11.10
N GLY A 311 -19.65 -21.74 10.91
CA GLY A 311 -18.62 -21.92 11.93
C GLY A 311 -17.74 -20.67 12.11
N ASN A 312 -16.86 -20.71 13.11
CA ASN A 312 -15.81 -19.69 13.27
C ASN A 312 -14.89 -19.72 12.05
N LYS A 313 -14.82 -18.60 11.34
CA LYS A 313 -13.85 -18.42 10.26
C LYS A 313 -12.49 -18.15 10.89
N PRO A 314 -11.44 -18.95 10.62
CA PRO A 314 -10.09 -18.53 10.96
C PRO A 314 -9.79 -17.20 10.24
N GLU A 315 -9.04 -16.30 10.89
CA GLU A 315 -8.55 -15.11 10.20
C GLU A 315 -7.82 -15.55 8.93
N PRO A 316 -8.11 -14.95 7.76
CA PRO A 316 -7.31 -15.21 6.58
C PRO A 316 -5.90 -14.74 6.90
N LEU A 317 -4.99 -15.70 7.12
CA LEU A 317 -3.56 -15.43 7.08
C LEU A 317 -3.31 -14.70 5.75
N ALA A 318 -2.43 -13.69 5.79
CA ALA A 318 -1.99 -13.01 4.57
C ALA A 318 -1.67 -14.09 3.54
N LYS A 319 -2.40 -14.10 2.42
CA LYS A 319 -2.20 -15.08 1.35
C LYS A 319 -0.71 -15.09 1.07
N VAL A 320 -0.05 -16.21 1.40
CA VAL A 320 1.31 -16.42 0.93
C VAL A 320 1.17 -16.41 -0.59
N PRO A 321 1.90 -15.55 -1.32
CA PRO A 321 1.74 -15.46 -2.77
C PRO A 321 1.81 -16.87 -3.36
N GLY A 322 0.75 -17.32 -4.01
CA GLY A 322 0.68 -18.66 -4.59
C GLY A 322 1.87 -18.87 -5.53
N ARG A 323 2.83 -19.69 -5.11
CA ARG A 323 4.15 -19.81 -5.75
C ARG A 323 4.13 -20.66 -7.04
N ALA A 324 2.98 -21.11 -7.54
CA ALA A 324 2.96 -22.51 -7.96
C ALA A 324 2.45 -22.89 -9.37
N SER A 325 2.04 -22.03 -10.30
CA SER A 325 1.59 -22.56 -11.60
C SER A 325 2.55 -22.34 -12.77
N VAL A 326 2.46 -23.24 -13.75
CA VAL A 326 3.12 -23.13 -15.06
C VAL A 326 2.09 -23.44 -16.12
N LYS A 327 1.98 -22.57 -17.13
CA LYS A 327 1.08 -22.78 -18.26
C LYS A 327 1.88 -22.97 -19.53
N TRP A 328 1.81 -24.17 -20.12
CA TRP A 328 2.27 -24.39 -21.50
C TRP A 328 1.48 -23.53 -22.52
N MET A 329 2.17 -22.70 -23.29
CA MET A 329 1.58 -21.77 -24.26
C MET A 329 1.56 -22.34 -25.68
N GLY A 330 2.47 -23.25 -25.99
CA GLY A 330 2.56 -23.85 -27.32
C GLY A 330 3.91 -24.48 -27.63
N ASN A 331 3.99 -25.05 -28.83
CA ASN A 331 5.18 -25.68 -29.36
C ASN A 331 5.46 -25.18 -30.78
N PHE A 332 6.70 -24.77 -31.04
CA PHE A 332 7.15 -24.31 -32.35
C PHE A 332 8.12 -25.34 -32.93
N ALA A 333 7.76 -25.95 -34.06
CA ALA A 333 8.56 -26.99 -34.73
C ALA A 333 9.83 -26.41 -35.37
N ILE A 334 10.78 -25.99 -34.54
CA ILE A 334 12.02 -25.32 -34.90
C ILE A 334 13.17 -26.07 -34.22
N GLU A 335 14.08 -26.64 -35.02
CA GLU A 335 15.26 -27.33 -34.51
C GLU A 335 16.36 -26.31 -34.18
N ALA A 336 16.48 -25.96 -32.90
CA ALA A 336 17.46 -25.01 -32.39
C ALA A 336 18.21 -25.53 -31.14
N GLN A 337 19.36 -24.93 -30.85
CA GLN A 337 20.21 -25.26 -29.69
C GLN A 337 20.09 -24.19 -28.61
N VAL A 338 20.95 -23.18 -28.64
CA VAL A 338 20.98 -22.09 -27.65
C VAL A 338 20.08 -20.96 -28.11
N LEU A 339 19.41 -20.33 -27.16
CA LEU A 339 18.47 -19.24 -27.39
C LEU A 339 19.01 -17.96 -26.74
N ALA A 340 18.66 -16.82 -27.31
CA ALA A 340 18.79 -15.48 -26.72
C ALA A 340 17.52 -14.68 -27.03
N SER A 341 17.28 -13.61 -26.29
CA SER A 341 16.20 -12.67 -26.59
C SER A 341 16.72 -11.25 -26.57
N ASP A 342 16.14 -10.39 -27.42
CA ASP A 342 16.35 -8.96 -27.33
C ASP A 342 15.35 -8.29 -26.36
N ALA A 343 15.59 -7.02 -26.04
CA ALA A 343 14.69 -6.22 -25.19
C ALA A 343 13.29 -5.99 -25.81
N LYS A 344 13.12 -6.25 -27.11
CA LYS A 344 11.85 -6.10 -27.85
C LYS A 344 11.05 -7.42 -27.86
N GLY A 345 11.59 -8.49 -27.28
CA GLY A 345 10.94 -9.80 -27.18
C GLY A 345 11.13 -10.71 -28.39
N ALA A 346 11.96 -10.33 -29.37
CA ALA A 346 12.36 -11.24 -30.43
C ALA A 346 13.33 -12.29 -29.87
N VAL A 347 13.20 -13.53 -30.34
CA VAL A 347 14.07 -14.64 -29.93
C VAL A 347 15.08 -14.91 -31.04
N LEU A 348 16.35 -14.96 -30.70
CA LEU A 348 17.41 -15.49 -31.54
C LEU A 348 17.70 -16.93 -31.13
N ALA A 349 17.82 -17.82 -32.11
CA ALA A 349 18.05 -19.23 -31.87
C ALA A 349 19.19 -19.73 -32.75
N ILE A 350 20.22 -20.34 -32.16
CA ILE A 350 21.27 -21.00 -32.93
C ILE A 350 20.67 -22.25 -33.58
N SER A 351 20.84 -22.40 -34.89
CA SER A 351 20.41 -23.58 -35.64
C SER A 351 21.06 -24.86 -35.08
N LYS A 352 20.42 -26.01 -35.31
CA LYS A 352 20.95 -27.31 -34.89
C LYS A 352 22.37 -27.62 -35.39
N ASP A 353 22.76 -27.10 -36.54
CA ASP A 353 24.11 -27.29 -37.10
C ASP A 353 25.13 -26.26 -36.60
N GLY A 354 24.71 -25.27 -35.79
CA GLY A 354 25.58 -24.23 -35.25
C GLY A 354 26.02 -23.18 -36.27
N LYS A 355 25.43 -23.14 -37.48
CA LYS A 355 25.92 -22.28 -38.58
C LYS A 355 25.07 -21.04 -38.85
N SER A 356 23.86 -20.96 -38.30
CA SER A 356 22.99 -19.79 -38.50
C SER A 356 22.26 -19.38 -37.22
N LEU A 357 21.88 -18.12 -37.15
CA LEU A 357 20.95 -17.59 -36.16
C LEU A 357 19.59 -17.42 -36.81
N LEU A 358 18.58 -18.08 -36.27
CA LEU A 358 17.18 -17.88 -36.62
C LEU A 358 16.64 -16.75 -35.76
N LYS A 359 16.07 -15.71 -36.36
CA LYS A 359 15.33 -14.66 -35.65
C LYS A 359 13.85 -15.00 -35.68
N LEU A 360 13.26 -15.11 -34.52
CA LEU A 360 11.86 -15.47 -34.31
C LEU A 360 11.09 -14.28 -33.74
N LEU A 361 9.88 -14.09 -34.25
CA LEU A 361 8.88 -13.19 -33.67
C LEU A 361 7.56 -13.95 -33.57
N GLU A 362 6.98 -13.99 -32.37
CA GLU A 362 5.76 -14.77 -32.08
C GLU A 362 5.87 -16.25 -32.51
N GLY A 363 7.07 -16.82 -32.36
CA GLY A 363 7.35 -18.23 -32.68
C GLY A 363 7.44 -18.55 -34.18
N LYS A 364 7.40 -17.54 -35.04
CA LYS A 364 7.67 -17.67 -36.49
C LYS A 364 9.08 -17.19 -36.80
N VAL A 365 9.79 -17.92 -37.65
CA VAL A 365 11.08 -17.48 -38.19
C VAL A 365 10.84 -16.33 -39.16
N ILE A 366 11.38 -15.16 -38.85
CA ILE A 366 11.25 -13.94 -39.66
C ILE A 366 12.53 -13.59 -40.42
N ALA A 367 13.68 -14.09 -39.96
CA ALA A 367 14.96 -13.95 -40.64
C ALA A 367 15.91 -15.08 -40.26
N GLU A 368 16.86 -15.37 -41.14
CA GLU A 368 17.99 -16.27 -40.89
C GLU A 368 19.28 -15.50 -41.18
N ILE A 369 20.17 -15.46 -40.20
CA ILE A 369 21.48 -14.78 -40.26
C ILE A 369 22.55 -15.87 -40.39
N LYS A 370 23.43 -15.77 -41.39
CA LYS A 370 24.49 -16.74 -41.66
C LYS A 370 25.87 -16.08 -41.55
N PRO A 371 26.48 -16.06 -40.35
CA PRO A 371 27.84 -15.54 -40.18
C PRO A 371 28.84 -16.40 -40.97
N GLU A 372 29.71 -15.77 -41.75
CA GLU A 372 30.71 -16.47 -42.56
C GLU A 372 31.81 -17.09 -41.69
N ASP A 373 32.13 -18.37 -41.95
CA ASP A 373 33.25 -19.10 -41.34
C ASP A 373 33.25 -19.09 -39.79
N MET A 374 32.09 -19.36 -39.19
CA MET A 374 31.90 -19.49 -37.75
C MET A 374 31.11 -20.74 -37.38
N GLU A 375 31.38 -21.25 -36.17
CA GLU A 375 30.57 -22.28 -35.51
C GLU A 375 30.06 -21.72 -34.18
N LEU A 376 28.76 -21.46 -34.12
CA LEU A 376 28.12 -20.71 -33.03
C LEU A 376 27.77 -21.66 -31.87
N VAL A 377 28.25 -21.35 -30.67
CA VAL A 377 27.95 -22.13 -29.45
C VAL A 377 27.16 -21.36 -28.41
N ALA A 378 27.21 -20.03 -28.44
CA ALA A 378 26.41 -19.19 -27.57
C ALA A 378 26.08 -17.86 -28.25
N VAL A 379 24.97 -17.27 -27.84
CA VAL A 379 24.46 -16.00 -28.37
C VAL A 379 23.85 -15.18 -27.24
N THR A 380 24.00 -13.87 -27.29
CA THR A 380 23.30 -12.91 -26.43
C THR A 380 23.08 -11.59 -27.18
N VAL A 381 22.19 -10.75 -26.67
CA VAL A 381 21.88 -9.44 -27.26
C VAL A 381 22.04 -8.38 -26.19
N ASP A 382 22.79 -7.33 -26.49
CA ASP A 382 22.95 -6.22 -25.53
C ASP A 382 21.77 -5.23 -25.59
N LYS A 383 21.77 -4.26 -24.66
CA LYS A 383 20.71 -3.24 -24.58
C LYS A 383 20.57 -2.37 -25.82
N THR A 384 21.58 -2.31 -26.69
CA THR A 384 21.55 -1.54 -27.95
C THR A 384 20.94 -2.35 -29.09
N GLY A 385 20.75 -3.66 -28.90
CA GLY A 385 20.30 -4.59 -29.92
C GLY A 385 21.45 -5.25 -30.69
N ALA A 386 22.71 -5.02 -30.32
CA ALA A 386 23.83 -5.68 -30.97
C ALA A 386 23.90 -7.16 -30.55
N ILE A 387 24.20 -8.01 -31.54
CA ILE A 387 24.22 -9.47 -31.35
C ILE A 387 25.65 -9.87 -31.03
N TRP A 388 25.84 -10.57 -29.91
CA TRP A 388 27.14 -11.10 -29.50
C TRP A 388 27.11 -12.62 -29.56
N VAL A 389 28.10 -13.22 -30.22
CA VAL A 389 28.21 -14.68 -30.37
C VAL A 389 29.58 -15.19 -29.94
N LEU A 390 29.63 -16.46 -29.55
CA LEU A 390 30.87 -17.21 -29.38
C LEU A 390 31.10 -18.12 -30.59
N ASP A 391 32.26 -17.95 -31.23
CA ASP A 391 32.76 -18.76 -32.33
C ASP A 391 33.71 -19.82 -31.78
N GLU A 392 33.23 -21.06 -31.78
CA GLU A 392 33.94 -22.23 -31.24
C GLU A 392 35.13 -22.61 -32.10
N LYS A 393 35.04 -22.41 -33.42
CA LYS A 393 36.09 -22.77 -34.37
C LYS A 393 37.36 -21.95 -34.17
N LYS A 394 37.21 -20.65 -33.90
CA LYS A 394 38.34 -19.70 -33.70
C LYS A 394 38.56 -19.28 -32.26
N LYS A 395 37.74 -19.78 -31.31
CA LYS A 395 37.81 -19.47 -29.88
C LYS A 395 37.83 -17.97 -29.64
N ARG A 396 36.76 -17.29 -30.07
CA ARG A 396 36.63 -15.83 -30.00
C ARG A 396 35.18 -15.40 -29.76
N CYS A 397 35.01 -14.24 -29.16
CA CYS A 397 33.74 -13.53 -29.10
C CYS A 397 33.64 -12.57 -30.28
N VAL A 398 32.46 -12.51 -30.92
CA VAL A 398 32.22 -11.72 -32.12
C VAL A 398 30.95 -10.88 -31.94
N GLN A 399 31.05 -9.59 -32.26
CA GLN A 399 29.92 -8.69 -32.36
C GLN A 399 29.41 -8.66 -33.80
N LEU A 400 28.12 -8.85 -33.98
CA LEU A 400 27.42 -8.82 -35.26
C LEU A 400 26.40 -7.69 -35.30
N ASP A 401 26.18 -7.12 -36.49
CA ASP A 401 25.00 -6.29 -36.75
C ASP A 401 23.74 -7.13 -37.02
N GLU A 402 22.59 -6.48 -37.23
CA GLU A 402 21.32 -7.17 -37.49
C GLU A 402 21.32 -8.01 -38.78
N ALA A 403 22.25 -7.76 -39.70
CA ALA A 403 22.42 -8.53 -40.94
C ALA A 403 23.43 -9.68 -40.80
N GLY A 404 24.11 -9.80 -39.65
CA GLY A 404 25.14 -10.81 -39.39
C GLY A 404 26.55 -10.43 -39.83
N LYS A 405 26.79 -9.16 -40.17
CA LYS A 405 28.14 -8.70 -40.50
C LYS A 405 28.95 -8.50 -39.23
N VAL A 406 30.20 -8.95 -39.25
CA VAL A 406 31.14 -8.76 -38.15
C VAL A 406 31.49 -7.29 -37.99
N LEU A 407 31.23 -6.76 -36.80
CA LEU A 407 31.60 -5.41 -36.38
C LEU A 407 32.93 -5.41 -35.64
N SER A 408 33.11 -6.35 -34.71
CA SER A 408 34.31 -6.49 -33.90
C SER A 408 34.47 -7.95 -33.44
N SER A 409 35.69 -8.34 -33.06
CA SER A 409 35.94 -9.64 -32.44
C SER A 409 37.18 -9.61 -31.56
N PHE A 410 37.17 -10.40 -30.48
CA PHE A 410 38.31 -10.56 -29.58
C PHE A 410 38.37 -11.98 -29.02
N GLY A 411 39.54 -12.37 -28.53
CA GLY A 411 39.83 -13.71 -28.04
C GLY A 411 40.62 -14.56 -29.02
N SER A 412 41.36 -15.53 -28.47
CA SER A 412 42.12 -16.53 -29.22
C SER A 412 42.24 -17.82 -28.40
N VAL A 413 42.66 -18.90 -29.05
CA VAL A 413 42.93 -20.18 -28.36
C VAL A 413 43.96 -20.00 -27.24
N GLY A 414 43.68 -20.54 -26.05
CA GLY A 414 44.63 -20.59 -24.93
C GLY A 414 43.97 -20.51 -23.54
N SER A 415 44.78 -20.27 -22.51
CA SER A 415 44.34 -20.20 -21.10
C SER A 415 44.73 -18.92 -20.37
N GLY A 416 45.45 -18.00 -21.03
CA GLY A 416 45.83 -16.71 -20.49
C GLY A 416 44.70 -15.67 -20.51
N ALA A 417 44.98 -14.47 -20.02
CA ALA A 417 44.05 -13.34 -20.04
C ALA A 417 43.58 -13.03 -21.48
N GLY A 418 42.27 -13.08 -21.70
CA GLY A 418 41.67 -12.89 -23.02
C GLY A 418 41.82 -14.07 -23.98
N GLN A 419 42.27 -15.24 -23.51
CA GLN A 419 42.31 -16.47 -24.30
C GLN A 419 41.23 -17.46 -23.83
N PHE A 420 40.74 -18.28 -24.76
CA PHE A 420 39.67 -19.24 -24.52
C PHE A 420 40.08 -20.67 -24.92
N GLY A 421 39.73 -21.64 -24.06
CA GLY A 421 39.90 -23.08 -24.27
C GLY A 421 38.60 -23.69 -24.77
N ASN A 422 37.53 -23.62 -23.97
CA ASN A 422 36.19 -24.06 -24.35
C ASN A 422 35.12 -23.08 -23.84
N PRO A 423 34.94 -21.93 -24.52
CA PRO A 423 33.98 -20.92 -24.13
C PRO A 423 32.55 -21.40 -24.45
N VAL A 424 31.71 -21.53 -23.42
CA VAL A 424 30.39 -22.19 -23.53
C VAL A 424 29.21 -21.24 -23.33
N ALA A 425 29.42 -20.12 -22.65
CA ALA A 425 28.37 -19.13 -22.43
C ALA A 425 28.95 -17.71 -22.40
N LEU A 426 28.14 -16.75 -22.82
CA LEU A 426 28.44 -15.32 -22.67
C LEU A 426 27.21 -14.55 -22.19
N ALA A 427 27.45 -13.47 -21.44
CA ALA A 427 26.42 -12.52 -21.02
C ALA A 427 26.96 -11.09 -21.09
N VAL A 428 26.09 -10.13 -21.39
CA VAL A 428 26.43 -8.69 -21.42
C VAL A 428 25.59 -7.97 -20.39
N ASN A 429 26.22 -7.20 -19.50
CA ASN A 429 25.51 -6.45 -18.48
C ASN A 429 24.96 -5.10 -19.01
N SER A 430 24.17 -4.39 -18.20
CA SER A 430 23.58 -3.10 -18.57
C SER A 430 24.61 -1.99 -18.80
N ALA A 431 25.83 -2.12 -18.30
CA ALA A 431 26.95 -1.21 -18.56
C ALA A 431 27.72 -1.54 -19.86
N GLY A 432 27.40 -2.66 -20.54
CA GLY A 432 28.09 -3.12 -21.74
C GLY A 432 29.39 -3.89 -21.48
N LEU A 433 29.58 -4.40 -20.26
CA LEU A 433 30.65 -5.36 -19.95
C LEU A 433 30.24 -6.77 -20.38
N ILE A 434 31.19 -7.51 -20.94
CA ILE A 434 30.99 -8.85 -21.49
C ILE A 434 31.65 -9.85 -20.55
N PHE A 435 30.91 -10.91 -20.21
CA PHE A 435 31.37 -12.00 -19.37
C PHE A 435 31.35 -13.28 -20.18
N VAL A 436 32.46 -14.01 -20.19
CA VAL A 436 32.61 -15.26 -20.96
C VAL A 436 32.97 -16.39 -20.01
N ALA A 437 32.11 -17.41 -19.98
CA ALA A 437 32.33 -18.64 -19.24
C ALA A 437 33.11 -19.64 -20.08
N ASP A 438 34.24 -20.12 -19.55
CA ASP A 438 35.09 -21.10 -20.17
C ASP A 438 35.15 -22.37 -19.32
N SER A 439 34.57 -23.43 -19.86
CA SER A 439 34.46 -24.72 -19.15
C SER A 439 35.80 -25.47 -19.07
N SER A 440 36.70 -25.29 -20.04
CA SER A 440 38.00 -25.97 -20.05
C SER A 440 39.04 -25.22 -19.21
N ASN A 441 38.94 -23.88 -19.16
CA ASN A 441 39.81 -23.07 -18.32
C ASN A 441 39.25 -22.88 -16.90
N HIS A 442 38.08 -23.47 -16.61
CA HIS A 442 37.41 -23.42 -15.30
C HIS A 442 37.21 -21.99 -14.78
N ASN A 443 36.84 -21.06 -15.67
CA ASN A 443 36.86 -19.65 -15.33
C ASN A 443 35.74 -18.83 -16.00
N VAL A 444 35.53 -17.61 -15.50
CA VAL A 444 34.63 -16.62 -16.12
C VAL A 444 35.39 -15.31 -16.24
N GLN A 445 35.72 -14.94 -17.48
CA GLN A 445 36.51 -13.75 -17.78
C GLN A 445 35.61 -12.54 -18.10
N MET A 446 36.02 -11.37 -17.63
CA MET A 446 35.34 -10.09 -17.80
C MET A 446 36.05 -9.22 -18.83
N PHE A 447 35.28 -8.58 -19.71
CA PHE A 447 35.78 -7.72 -20.78
C PHE A 447 34.96 -6.44 -20.86
N ARG A 448 35.58 -5.37 -21.37
CA ARG A 448 34.85 -4.18 -21.84
C ARG A 448 34.17 -4.47 -23.18
N GLY A 449 33.20 -3.66 -23.56
CA GLY A 449 32.52 -3.76 -24.86
C GLY A 449 33.42 -3.57 -26.08
N ASP A 450 34.65 -3.08 -25.91
CA ASP A 450 35.69 -3.01 -26.94
C ASP A 450 36.62 -4.24 -26.97
N GLY A 451 36.36 -5.25 -26.13
CA GLY A 451 37.11 -6.50 -26.07
C GLY A 451 38.35 -6.48 -25.16
N VAL A 452 38.61 -5.39 -24.44
CA VAL A 452 39.72 -5.33 -23.49
C VAL A 452 39.43 -6.20 -22.27
N TYR A 453 40.33 -7.15 -21.98
CA TYR A 453 40.29 -7.98 -20.77
C TYR A 453 40.41 -7.12 -19.51
N LEU A 454 39.52 -7.37 -18.55
CA LEU A 454 39.48 -6.66 -17.27
C LEU A 454 39.96 -7.54 -16.12
N ASN A 455 39.28 -8.67 -15.89
CA ASN A 455 39.52 -9.52 -14.74
C ASN A 455 38.96 -10.94 -14.98
N ASN A 456 39.21 -11.86 -14.04
CA ASN A 456 38.64 -13.19 -13.99
C ASN A 456 37.95 -13.43 -12.64
N LEU A 457 36.82 -14.13 -12.65
CA LEU A 457 36.04 -14.43 -11.44
C LEU A 457 36.54 -15.69 -10.73
N GLY A 458 36.43 -15.71 -9.40
CA GLY A 458 36.75 -16.87 -8.55
C GLY A 458 37.57 -16.53 -7.29
N GLY A 459 37.64 -17.47 -6.35
CA GLY A 459 38.35 -17.35 -5.08
C GLY A 459 38.26 -18.66 -4.26
N THR A 460 38.90 -18.77 -3.10
CA THR A 460 38.97 -20.04 -2.34
C THR A 460 37.59 -20.65 -2.03
N ASN A 461 36.59 -19.82 -1.76
CA ASN A 461 35.21 -20.25 -1.46
C ASN A 461 34.25 -20.16 -2.65
N SER A 462 34.69 -19.63 -3.80
CA SER A 462 33.89 -19.43 -5.02
C SER A 462 34.61 -19.98 -6.26
N ALA A 463 35.48 -20.96 -6.06
CA ALA A 463 36.25 -21.58 -7.14
C ALA A 463 35.29 -22.16 -8.17
N ILE A 464 35.36 -21.59 -9.37
CA ILE A 464 34.59 -22.01 -10.53
C ILE A 464 35.24 -23.28 -11.07
N SER A 465 34.44 -24.31 -11.31
CA SER A 465 34.88 -25.61 -11.79
C SER A 465 34.30 -25.91 -13.16
N ASN A 466 33.01 -25.77 -13.39
CA ASN A 466 32.45 -26.00 -14.74
C ASN A 466 31.30 -25.04 -15.01
N PRO A 467 31.59 -23.78 -15.38
CA PRO A 467 30.58 -22.78 -15.62
C PRO A 467 29.81 -23.14 -16.90
N ALA A 468 28.51 -23.43 -16.75
CA ALA A 468 27.63 -23.88 -17.83
C ALA A 468 26.75 -22.76 -18.40
N ALA A 469 26.33 -21.81 -17.56
CA ALA A 469 25.48 -20.70 -17.98
C ALA A 469 25.75 -19.44 -17.15
N LEU A 470 25.46 -18.28 -17.75
CA LEU A 470 25.60 -16.96 -17.16
C LEU A 470 24.28 -16.19 -17.32
N ALA A 471 23.84 -15.49 -16.28
CA ALA A 471 22.68 -14.62 -16.33
C ALA A 471 22.85 -13.43 -15.37
N PHE A 472 22.27 -12.29 -15.71
CA PHE A 472 22.20 -11.12 -14.81
C PHE A 472 20.80 -10.98 -14.24
N ASP A 473 20.70 -10.56 -12.98
CA ASP A 473 19.44 -10.03 -12.46
C ASP A 473 19.26 -8.55 -12.85
N PRO A 474 18.07 -7.96 -12.63
CA PRO A 474 17.86 -6.54 -12.96
C PRO A 474 18.62 -5.54 -12.09
N LEU A 475 19.17 -5.98 -10.95
CA LEU A 475 20.02 -5.15 -10.09
C LEU A 475 21.47 -5.10 -10.60
N GLY A 476 21.84 -6.03 -11.49
CA GLY A 476 23.14 -6.11 -12.14
C GLY A 476 24.07 -7.17 -11.56
N ASP A 477 23.59 -8.03 -10.66
CA ASP A 477 24.35 -9.14 -10.10
C ASP A 477 24.44 -10.30 -11.10
N LEU A 478 25.62 -10.88 -11.24
CA LEU A 478 25.91 -12.01 -12.12
C LEU A 478 25.67 -13.34 -11.40
N PHE A 479 24.89 -14.19 -12.02
CA PHE A 479 24.66 -15.56 -11.59
C PHE A 479 25.38 -16.51 -12.55
N VAL A 480 26.25 -17.35 -11.98
CA VAL A 480 27.07 -18.35 -12.70
C VAL A 480 26.60 -19.74 -12.30
N LEU A 481 25.98 -20.46 -13.24
CA LEU A 481 25.61 -21.86 -13.03
C LEU A 481 26.85 -22.75 -13.17
N ASP A 482 27.25 -23.41 -12.09
CA ASP A 482 28.38 -24.34 -12.10
C ASP A 482 27.88 -25.79 -12.07
N ALA A 483 28.13 -26.51 -13.17
CA ALA A 483 27.62 -27.85 -13.36
C ALA A 483 28.34 -28.90 -12.51
N SER A 484 29.62 -28.72 -12.21
CA SER A 484 30.40 -29.65 -11.38
C SER A 484 30.06 -29.45 -9.90
N ARG A 485 29.88 -28.20 -9.47
CA ARG A 485 29.43 -27.89 -8.10
C ARG A 485 27.95 -28.17 -7.87
N ARG A 486 27.18 -28.27 -8.96
CA ARG A 486 25.71 -28.40 -8.95
C ARG A 486 25.10 -27.27 -8.12
N SER A 487 25.52 -26.04 -8.39
CA SER A 487 25.12 -24.83 -7.65
C SER A 487 25.15 -23.60 -8.55
N VAL A 488 24.58 -22.48 -8.08
CA VAL A 488 24.70 -21.17 -8.74
C VAL A 488 25.54 -20.25 -7.85
N LEU A 489 26.63 -19.70 -8.38
CA LEU A 489 27.48 -18.73 -7.70
C LEU A 489 27.03 -17.32 -8.10
N VAL A 490 26.81 -16.44 -7.12
CA VAL A 490 26.34 -15.07 -7.34
C VAL A 490 27.49 -14.10 -7.09
N TYR A 491 27.69 -13.18 -8.01
CA TYR A 491 28.72 -12.15 -7.96
C TYR A 491 28.09 -10.77 -8.18
N SER A 492 28.68 -9.73 -7.60
CA SER A 492 28.31 -8.34 -7.86
C SER A 492 28.63 -7.95 -9.31
N ALA A 493 28.10 -6.82 -9.76
CA ALA A 493 28.46 -6.22 -11.04
C ALA A 493 29.97 -5.96 -11.21
N THR A 494 30.73 -5.83 -10.11
CA THR A 494 32.18 -5.62 -10.11
C THR A 494 32.99 -6.92 -10.05
N GLY A 495 32.33 -8.07 -9.88
CA GLY A 495 32.96 -9.40 -9.81
C GLY A 495 33.26 -9.92 -8.41
N ASP A 496 32.71 -9.28 -7.36
CA ASP A 496 32.89 -9.73 -5.97
C ASP A 496 31.91 -10.85 -5.65
N PHE A 497 32.36 -11.94 -5.00
CA PHE A 497 31.48 -13.05 -4.64
C PHE A 497 30.48 -12.65 -3.54
N ILE A 498 29.20 -12.93 -3.79
CA ILE A 498 28.09 -12.62 -2.87
C ILE A 498 27.66 -13.88 -2.12
N GLN A 499 27.23 -14.92 -2.83
CA GLN A 499 26.66 -16.14 -2.23
C GLN A 499 26.64 -17.34 -3.19
N GLU A 500 26.41 -18.54 -2.65
CA GLU A 500 26.17 -19.78 -3.40
C GLU A 500 24.74 -20.27 -3.15
N LEU A 501 23.99 -20.53 -4.23
CA LEU A 501 22.60 -20.98 -4.22
C LEU A 501 22.47 -22.41 -4.75
N GLY A 502 21.35 -23.07 -4.41
CA GLY A 502 21.04 -24.42 -4.89
C GLY A 502 21.55 -25.55 -4.00
N LYS A 503 21.97 -25.27 -2.76
CA LYS A 503 22.35 -26.27 -1.76
C LYS A 503 21.45 -26.17 -0.52
N GLN A 504 20.96 -27.30 -0.01
CA GLN A 504 20.28 -27.40 1.29
C GLN A 504 21.00 -28.42 2.17
N LYS A 505 21.53 -27.99 3.32
CA LYS A 505 22.27 -28.86 4.27
C LYS A 505 23.36 -29.69 3.56
N GLU A 506 24.15 -29.04 2.71
CA GLU A 506 25.21 -29.66 1.86
C GLU A 506 24.72 -30.59 0.74
N VAL A 507 23.41 -30.81 0.58
CA VAL A 507 22.86 -31.56 -0.56
C VAL A 507 22.49 -30.60 -1.68
N SER A 508 23.01 -30.87 -2.87
CA SER A 508 22.65 -30.13 -4.08
C SER A 508 21.19 -30.37 -4.47
N LEU A 509 20.47 -29.28 -4.74
CA LEU A 509 19.12 -29.32 -5.31
C LEU A 509 19.13 -29.57 -6.82
N PHE A 510 20.28 -29.45 -7.49
CA PHE A 510 20.46 -29.70 -8.92
C PHE A 510 21.05 -31.08 -9.16
N ASN A 511 20.65 -31.76 -10.23
CA ASN A 511 21.14 -33.08 -10.63
C ASN A 511 22.04 -33.03 -11.86
N LYS A 512 21.54 -32.45 -12.94
CA LYS A 512 22.18 -32.22 -14.24
C LYS A 512 21.85 -30.78 -14.70
N PRO A 513 22.38 -29.73 -14.05
CA PRO A 513 22.12 -28.34 -14.44
C PRO A 513 22.67 -28.05 -15.85
N LEU A 514 21.85 -27.49 -16.73
CA LEU A 514 22.15 -27.22 -18.15
C LEU A 514 22.02 -25.74 -18.51
N GLY A 515 21.08 -25.01 -17.89
CA GLY A 515 20.76 -23.64 -18.27
C GLY A 515 20.25 -22.80 -17.10
N LEU A 516 20.39 -21.49 -17.22
CA LEU A 516 20.07 -20.53 -16.17
C LEU A 516 19.41 -19.30 -16.79
N VAL A 517 18.32 -18.86 -16.18
CA VAL A 517 17.68 -17.58 -16.47
C VAL A 517 17.39 -16.87 -15.15
N VAL A 518 17.66 -15.57 -15.08
CA VAL A 518 17.34 -14.74 -13.92
C VAL A 518 16.45 -13.59 -14.39
N THR A 519 15.33 -13.40 -13.70
CA THR A 519 14.36 -12.34 -13.98
C THR A 519 14.31 -11.36 -12.79
N ALA A 520 13.44 -10.34 -12.85
CA ALA A 520 13.17 -9.49 -11.70
C ALA A 520 12.53 -10.23 -10.53
N ASP A 521 11.81 -11.31 -10.83
CA ASP A 521 10.91 -11.96 -9.88
C ASP A 521 11.51 -13.28 -9.36
N GLU A 522 12.28 -13.99 -10.19
CA GLU A 522 12.77 -15.34 -9.91
C GLU A 522 14.01 -15.75 -10.71
N MET A 523 14.71 -16.77 -10.20
CA MET A 523 15.78 -17.53 -10.87
C MET A 523 15.23 -18.87 -11.35
N LEU A 524 15.43 -19.21 -12.62
CA LEU A 524 15.03 -20.48 -13.24
C LEU A 524 16.28 -21.27 -13.64
N VAL A 525 16.36 -22.52 -13.18
CA VAL A 525 17.45 -23.44 -13.51
C VAL A 525 16.88 -24.62 -14.30
N LEU A 526 17.39 -24.83 -15.51
CA LEU A 526 17.11 -26.03 -16.30
C LEU A 526 18.03 -27.16 -15.78
N ASP A 527 17.44 -28.17 -15.18
CA ASP A 527 18.10 -29.28 -14.50
C ASP A 527 17.64 -30.62 -15.09
N GLY A 528 18.39 -31.15 -16.05
CA GLY A 528 18.00 -32.29 -16.87
C GLY A 528 16.74 -31.97 -17.68
N SER A 529 15.67 -32.75 -17.49
CA SER A 529 14.37 -32.53 -18.12
C SER A 529 13.39 -31.76 -17.22
N GLN A 530 13.90 -31.00 -16.25
CA GLN A 530 13.07 -30.20 -15.34
C GLN A 530 13.54 -28.75 -15.33
N VAL A 531 12.61 -27.82 -15.20
CA VAL A 531 12.88 -26.44 -14.83
C VAL A 531 12.54 -26.27 -13.36
N LYS A 532 13.51 -25.82 -12.58
CA LYS A 532 13.39 -25.52 -11.15
C LYS A 532 13.46 -24.01 -10.94
N ALA A 533 12.39 -23.43 -10.42
CA ALA A 533 12.29 -22.01 -10.14
C ALA A 533 12.60 -21.71 -8.68
N PHE A 534 13.30 -20.60 -8.42
CA PHE A 534 13.77 -20.19 -7.10
C PHE A 534 13.57 -18.68 -6.90
N THR A 535 13.48 -18.25 -5.65
CA THR A 535 13.70 -16.83 -5.30
C THR A 535 15.17 -16.46 -5.53
N HIS A 536 15.50 -15.17 -5.62
CA HIS A 536 16.91 -14.69 -5.64
C HIS A 536 17.71 -15.05 -4.38
N LYS A 537 17.03 -15.50 -3.32
CA LYS A 537 17.65 -16.02 -2.08
C LYS A 537 17.90 -17.53 -2.12
N GLY A 538 17.51 -18.22 -3.20
CA GLY A 538 17.70 -19.67 -3.37
C GLY A 538 16.62 -20.54 -2.75
N GLU A 539 15.47 -19.98 -2.36
CA GLU A 539 14.32 -20.80 -1.93
C GLU A 539 13.61 -21.38 -3.15
N LEU A 540 13.40 -22.70 -3.18
CA LEU A 540 12.66 -23.35 -4.26
C LEU A 540 11.20 -22.89 -4.27
N LEU A 541 10.73 -22.45 -5.43
CA LEU A 541 9.36 -22.00 -5.69
C LEU A 541 8.52 -23.09 -6.32
N ARG A 542 9.02 -23.71 -7.41
CA ARG A 542 8.31 -24.77 -8.16
C ARG A 542 9.26 -25.55 -9.06
N VAL A 543 8.80 -26.72 -9.48
CA VAL A 543 9.46 -27.61 -10.44
C VAL A 543 8.45 -28.01 -11.50
N PHE A 544 8.88 -28.10 -12.76
CA PHE A 544 8.05 -28.59 -13.86
C PHE A 544 8.86 -29.16 -15.01
N GLY A 545 8.20 -29.94 -15.86
CA GLY A 545 8.85 -30.65 -16.96
C GLY A 545 9.24 -32.07 -16.57
N THR A 546 9.37 -32.92 -17.59
CA THR A 546 9.77 -34.32 -17.44
C THR A 546 10.43 -34.82 -18.72
N SER A 547 11.14 -35.95 -18.61
CA SER A 547 11.77 -36.66 -19.73
C SER A 547 10.78 -37.39 -20.64
N ALA A 548 9.50 -37.42 -20.25
CA ALA A 548 8.42 -37.99 -21.04
C ALA A 548 8.13 -37.15 -22.29
N THR A 549 7.33 -37.71 -23.19
CA THR A 549 6.65 -36.88 -24.18
C THR A 549 5.32 -36.48 -23.54
N GLY A 550 5.03 -35.18 -23.39
CA GLY A 550 3.88 -34.62 -22.63
C GLY A 550 3.55 -33.19 -23.02
N VAL A 551 2.34 -32.71 -22.67
CA VAL A 551 1.98 -31.30 -22.76
C VAL A 551 3.00 -30.53 -21.91
N GLY A 552 3.86 -29.74 -22.55
CA GLY A 552 4.88 -28.99 -21.82
C GLY A 552 6.02 -29.81 -21.21
N ASP A 553 6.16 -31.11 -21.54
CA ASP A 553 7.37 -31.88 -21.17
C ASP A 553 8.63 -31.31 -21.84
N ILE A 554 9.82 -31.76 -21.51
CA ILE A 554 11.06 -31.25 -22.13
C ILE A 554 12.09 -32.39 -22.10
N PRO A 555 11.95 -33.37 -22.99
CA PRO A 555 12.68 -34.62 -22.87
C PRO A 555 14.19 -34.56 -23.10
N ASP A 556 14.69 -33.60 -23.89
CA ASP A 556 16.12 -33.36 -24.08
C ASP A 556 16.36 -31.86 -24.34
N PRO A 557 16.21 -31.02 -23.30
CA PRO A 557 16.27 -29.57 -23.44
C PRO A 557 17.72 -29.10 -23.48
N VAL A 558 17.98 -28.06 -24.28
CA VAL A 558 19.35 -27.59 -24.56
C VAL A 558 19.55 -26.13 -24.14
N GLY A 559 18.57 -25.27 -24.41
CA GLY A 559 18.64 -23.84 -24.13
C GLY A 559 17.36 -23.33 -23.48
N MET A 560 17.50 -22.31 -22.65
CA MET A 560 16.38 -21.69 -21.92
C MET A 560 16.57 -20.18 -21.84
N ILE A 561 15.53 -19.42 -22.16
CA ILE A 561 15.51 -17.94 -22.04
C ILE A 561 14.15 -17.44 -21.59
N THR A 562 14.09 -16.18 -21.16
CA THR A 562 12.83 -15.45 -21.04
C THR A 562 12.72 -14.37 -22.11
N ALA A 563 11.68 -14.42 -22.93
CA ALA A 563 11.36 -13.35 -23.88
C ALA A 563 10.23 -12.47 -23.31
N GLY A 564 10.38 -11.14 -23.41
CA GLY A 564 9.37 -10.19 -22.92
C GLY A 564 9.13 -10.21 -21.40
N GLY A 565 10.05 -10.78 -20.61
CA GLY A 565 10.03 -10.78 -19.14
C GLY A 565 8.97 -11.65 -18.46
N SER A 566 8.24 -12.48 -19.21
CA SER A 566 7.15 -13.31 -18.67
C SER A 566 6.96 -14.68 -19.35
N SER A 567 7.50 -14.86 -20.56
CA SER A 567 7.45 -16.14 -21.29
C SER A 567 8.79 -16.84 -21.25
N LEU A 568 8.83 -18.05 -20.67
CA LEU A 568 9.97 -18.94 -20.74
C LEU A 568 9.94 -19.72 -22.05
N TRP A 569 11.05 -19.75 -22.77
CA TRP A 569 11.21 -20.54 -23.98
C TRP A 569 12.30 -21.58 -23.75
N VAL A 570 12.01 -22.84 -24.05
CA VAL A 570 12.94 -23.96 -23.88
C VAL A 570 13.08 -24.69 -25.21
N SER A 571 14.29 -24.73 -25.76
CA SER A 571 14.60 -25.52 -26.95
C SER A 571 14.83 -26.97 -26.56
N ASP A 572 14.29 -27.89 -27.36
CA ASP A 572 14.37 -29.33 -27.11
C ASP A 572 14.81 -30.08 -28.37
N ARG A 573 15.90 -30.85 -28.22
CA ARG A 573 16.53 -31.58 -29.32
C ARG A 573 15.73 -32.81 -29.73
N LYS A 574 15.12 -33.51 -28.78
CA LYS A 574 14.40 -34.76 -29.04
C LYS A 574 13.03 -34.49 -29.66
N SER A 575 12.31 -33.47 -29.20
CA SER A 575 11.04 -33.03 -29.79
C SER A 575 11.20 -32.12 -31.01
N LYS A 576 12.44 -31.72 -31.33
CA LYS A 576 12.77 -30.90 -32.52
C LYS A 576 11.99 -29.59 -32.54
N SER A 577 11.89 -28.96 -31.37
CA SER A 577 10.96 -27.85 -31.19
C SER A 577 11.37 -26.93 -30.04
N ILE A 578 10.83 -25.71 -30.07
CA ILE A 578 10.93 -24.76 -28.96
C ILE A 578 9.57 -24.71 -28.26
N ARG A 579 9.56 -24.92 -26.95
CA ARG A 579 8.37 -24.89 -26.10
C ARG A 579 8.29 -23.56 -25.39
N GLN A 580 7.09 -22.99 -25.34
CA GLN A 580 6.84 -21.75 -24.61
C GLN A 580 5.97 -22.04 -23.39
N PHE A 581 6.37 -21.47 -22.26
CA PHE A 581 5.67 -21.54 -20.99
C PHE A 581 5.43 -20.13 -20.45
N ALA A 582 4.24 -19.87 -19.92
CA ALA A 582 4.03 -18.76 -19.01
C ALA A 582 4.36 -19.27 -17.61
N VAL A 583 5.41 -18.69 -17.03
CA VAL A 583 5.96 -19.09 -15.72
C VAL A 583 5.51 -18.15 -14.59
N LEU A 584 5.02 -16.97 -14.94
CA LEU A 584 4.37 -16.00 -14.06
C LEU A 584 3.06 -15.58 -14.71
N TYR A 585 1.96 -15.52 -13.95
CA TYR A 585 0.70 -14.94 -14.41
C TYR A 585 0.77 -13.41 -14.43
N LYS A 586 1.60 -12.89 -15.33
CA LYS A 586 1.52 -11.49 -15.74
C LYS A 586 0.36 -11.36 -16.71
N PRO A 587 -0.62 -10.50 -16.44
CA PRO A 587 -1.74 -10.28 -17.34
C PRO A 587 -1.27 -9.96 -18.77
N GLU A 588 -2.03 -10.42 -19.76
CA GLU A 588 -1.77 -10.05 -21.14
C GLU A 588 -1.89 -8.53 -21.32
N LYS A 589 -1.22 -8.02 -22.36
CA LYS A 589 -1.30 -6.61 -22.75
C LYS A 589 -2.76 -6.20 -22.93
N VAL A 590 -3.17 -5.13 -22.25
CA VAL A 590 -4.52 -4.57 -22.39
C VAL A 590 -4.74 -4.11 -23.83
N LYS A 591 -5.77 -4.66 -24.47
CA LYS A 591 -6.17 -4.32 -25.85
C LYS A 591 -7.27 -3.25 -25.82
N THR A 592 -7.44 -2.57 -26.95
CA THR A 592 -8.53 -1.60 -27.22
C THR A 592 -8.63 -0.47 -26.20
N LEU A 593 -7.49 0.07 -25.74
CA LEU A 593 -7.49 1.30 -24.97
C LEU A 593 -7.92 2.47 -25.88
N THR A 594 -9.05 3.09 -25.56
CA THR A 594 -9.53 4.31 -26.21
C THR A 594 -9.56 5.46 -25.20
N ALA A 595 -9.34 6.67 -25.71
CA ALA A 595 -9.40 7.90 -24.94
C ALA A 595 -10.44 8.82 -25.60
N HIS A 596 -11.36 9.35 -24.80
CA HIS A 596 -12.46 10.19 -25.24
C HIS A 596 -12.34 11.57 -24.60
N ASN A 597 -12.50 12.60 -25.42
CA ASN A 597 -12.48 13.98 -24.94
C ASN A 597 -13.66 14.24 -24.00
N LYS A 598 -13.38 14.94 -22.91
CA LYS A 598 -14.36 15.55 -22.00
C LYS A 598 -13.88 16.95 -21.65
N VAL A 599 -14.78 17.77 -21.15
CA VAL A 599 -14.44 19.11 -20.65
C VAL A 599 -13.45 18.97 -19.50
N HIS A 600 -12.23 19.51 -19.66
CA HIS A 600 -11.11 19.39 -18.71
C HIS A 600 -10.78 17.96 -18.24
N ALA A 601 -11.13 16.95 -19.03
CA ALA A 601 -10.91 15.56 -18.66
C ALA A 601 -10.73 14.69 -19.89
N ILE A 602 -10.15 13.51 -19.68
CA ILE A 602 -10.09 12.45 -20.68
C ILE A 602 -10.65 11.18 -20.04
N GLU A 603 -11.66 10.61 -20.69
CA GLU A 603 -12.27 9.37 -20.28
C GLU A 603 -11.65 8.20 -21.05
N LEU A 604 -11.05 7.28 -20.31
CA LEU A 604 -10.39 6.09 -20.84
C LEU A 604 -11.29 4.88 -20.71
N HIS A 605 -11.32 4.07 -21.77
CA HIS A 605 -12.02 2.79 -21.81
C HIS A 605 -11.10 1.72 -22.36
N TRP A 606 -11.17 0.51 -21.80
CA TRP A 606 -10.50 -0.65 -22.36
C TRP A 606 -11.29 -1.93 -22.14
N ALA A 607 -10.98 -2.96 -22.91
CA ALA A 607 -11.58 -4.27 -22.71
C ALA A 607 -11.01 -4.91 -21.43
N LYS A 608 -11.89 -5.41 -20.56
CA LYS A 608 -11.46 -6.25 -19.43
C LYS A 608 -10.87 -7.56 -19.99
N PRO A 609 -9.63 -7.95 -19.64
CA PRO A 609 -9.08 -9.24 -20.05
C PRO A 609 -9.99 -10.39 -19.58
N ALA A 610 -10.21 -11.39 -20.43
CA ALA A 610 -11.06 -12.55 -20.14
C ALA A 610 -10.46 -13.54 -19.11
N VAL A 611 -9.42 -13.11 -18.38
CA VAL A 611 -8.68 -13.94 -17.42
C VAL A 611 -9.08 -13.58 -16.00
N ALA A 612 -9.57 -14.58 -15.26
CA ALA A 612 -10.14 -14.41 -13.93
C ALA A 612 -9.15 -13.93 -12.86
N TYR A 613 -7.84 -14.07 -13.12
CA TYR A 613 -6.78 -13.69 -12.17
C TYR A 613 -6.35 -12.22 -12.26
N VAL A 614 -6.98 -11.39 -13.11
CA VAL A 614 -6.69 -9.94 -13.17
C VAL A 614 -7.46 -9.23 -12.06
N LYS A 615 -6.71 -8.65 -11.12
CA LYS A 615 -7.23 -7.96 -9.95
C LYS A 615 -7.58 -6.52 -10.24
N GLU A 616 -6.67 -5.81 -10.90
CA GLU A 616 -6.71 -4.36 -11.10
C GLU A 616 -5.89 -3.93 -12.31
N PHE A 617 -5.94 -2.64 -12.64
CA PHE A 617 -5.22 -2.02 -13.75
C PHE A 617 -4.47 -0.79 -13.25
N ARG A 618 -3.24 -0.60 -13.71
CA ARG A 618 -2.44 0.60 -13.51
C ARG A 618 -2.55 1.50 -14.73
N ILE A 619 -2.84 2.78 -14.50
CA ILE A 619 -2.99 3.79 -15.56
C ILE A 619 -1.76 4.68 -15.55
N TYR A 620 -1.21 4.92 -16.73
CA TYR A 620 -0.04 5.74 -16.97
C TYR A 620 -0.37 6.90 -17.90
N ARG A 621 0.20 8.08 -17.64
CA ARG A 621 0.07 9.26 -18.49
C ARG A 621 1.42 9.89 -18.80
N SER A 622 1.53 10.45 -20.00
CA SER A 622 2.59 11.36 -20.43
C SER A 622 2.01 12.59 -21.13
N LYS A 623 2.72 13.73 -21.08
CA LYS A 623 2.41 14.94 -21.87
C LYS A 623 2.94 14.84 -23.31
N THR A 624 3.83 13.88 -23.60
CA THR A 624 4.37 13.63 -24.94
C THR A 624 4.33 12.13 -25.27
N GLU A 625 4.28 11.78 -26.54
CA GLU A 625 4.17 10.38 -26.99
C GLU A 625 5.34 9.49 -26.53
N GLN A 626 6.56 10.06 -26.48
CA GLN A 626 7.79 9.38 -26.04
C GLN A 626 8.31 9.87 -24.68
N GLY A 627 7.50 10.63 -23.93
CA GLY A 627 7.88 11.15 -22.61
C GLY A 627 7.89 10.08 -21.52
N GLY A 628 8.45 10.42 -20.36
CA GLY A 628 8.35 9.59 -19.17
C GLY A 628 6.90 9.44 -18.73
N TYR A 629 6.37 8.22 -18.81
CA TYR A 629 5.03 7.90 -18.34
C TYR A 629 5.02 7.81 -16.81
N VAL A 630 4.10 8.54 -16.18
CA VAL A 630 3.89 8.52 -14.72
C VAL A 630 2.62 7.74 -14.42
N GLN A 631 2.66 6.87 -13.41
CA GLN A 631 1.48 6.17 -12.93
C GLN A 631 0.51 7.17 -12.26
N LEU A 632 -0.72 7.25 -12.76
CA LEU A 632 -1.77 8.12 -12.22
C LEU A 632 -2.59 7.46 -11.12
N ALA A 633 -2.96 6.20 -11.35
CA ALA A 633 -3.93 5.49 -10.52
C ALA A 633 -3.85 3.98 -10.71
N THR A 634 -4.50 3.27 -9.80
CA THR A 634 -4.81 1.85 -9.88
C THR A 634 -6.32 1.67 -9.71
N THR A 635 -6.96 0.83 -10.52
CA THR A 635 -8.43 0.61 -10.48
C THR A 635 -8.80 -0.83 -10.85
N ALA A 636 -9.86 -1.38 -10.25
CA ALA A 636 -10.43 -2.66 -10.66
C ALA A 636 -11.42 -2.53 -11.83
N ALA A 637 -11.87 -1.31 -12.15
CA ALA A 637 -12.75 -1.02 -13.28
C ALA A 637 -11.98 -1.05 -14.60
N ASN A 638 -12.70 -1.25 -15.71
CA ASN A 638 -12.12 -1.18 -17.06
C ASN A 638 -12.31 0.22 -17.70
N THR A 639 -12.58 1.21 -16.87
CA THR A 639 -12.72 2.62 -17.23
C THR A 639 -12.01 3.50 -16.21
N TYR A 640 -11.55 4.66 -16.65
CA TYR A 640 -10.91 5.66 -15.78
C TYR A 640 -11.09 7.06 -16.35
N VAL A 641 -11.40 8.03 -15.49
CA VAL A 641 -11.50 9.45 -15.88
C VAL A 641 -10.29 10.19 -15.32
N ASP A 642 -9.44 10.70 -16.19
CA ASP A 642 -8.37 11.63 -15.84
C ASP A 642 -8.92 13.07 -15.92
N ALA A 643 -9.20 13.67 -14.77
CA ALA A 643 -9.84 14.99 -14.66
C ALA A 643 -8.87 16.09 -14.23
N GLY A 644 -9.24 17.35 -14.45
CA GLY A 644 -8.43 18.52 -14.11
C GLY A 644 -7.30 18.77 -15.12
N LEU A 645 -7.55 18.46 -16.39
CA LEU A 645 -6.60 18.63 -17.47
C LEU A 645 -6.69 20.04 -18.07
N ASP A 646 -5.54 20.57 -18.48
CA ASP A 646 -5.47 21.80 -19.27
C ASP A 646 -6.33 21.65 -20.54
N ALA A 647 -7.29 22.55 -20.77
CA ALA A 647 -8.13 22.53 -21.96
C ALA A 647 -7.30 22.77 -23.24
N ASP A 648 -7.70 22.16 -24.35
CA ASP A 648 -6.97 22.08 -25.62
C ASP A 648 -5.58 21.40 -25.56
N ALA A 649 -5.17 20.87 -24.40
CA ALA A 649 -3.92 20.11 -24.29
C ALA A 649 -4.12 18.63 -24.63
N ARG A 650 -3.13 18.06 -25.34
CA ARG A 650 -3.09 16.65 -25.72
C ARG A 650 -2.36 15.83 -24.66
N TYR A 651 -2.95 14.70 -24.28
CA TYR A 651 -2.34 13.75 -23.35
C TYR A 651 -2.25 12.36 -23.95
N TYR A 652 -1.27 11.58 -23.47
CA TYR A 652 -0.98 10.23 -23.93
C TYR A 652 -1.11 9.27 -22.75
N TYR A 653 -1.84 8.17 -22.96
CA TYR A 653 -2.18 7.20 -21.92
C TYR A 653 -1.75 5.80 -22.29
N ARG A 654 -1.39 5.03 -21.27
CA ARG A 654 -1.21 3.58 -21.36
C ARG A 654 -1.78 2.91 -20.12
N VAL A 655 -2.17 1.65 -20.22
CA VAL A 655 -2.74 0.87 -19.13
C VAL A 655 -2.07 -0.49 -19.06
N ALA A 656 -1.77 -0.98 -17.86
CA ALA A 656 -1.30 -2.34 -17.63
C ALA A 656 -2.24 -3.06 -16.66
N ALA A 657 -2.56 -4.32 -16.94
CA ALA A 657 -3.32 -5.14 -16.00
C ALA A 657 -2.38 -5.73 -14.94
N VAL A 658 -2.89 -5.90 -13.72
CA VAL A 658 -2.17 -6.47 -12.57
C VAL A 658 -2.90 -7.70 -12.08
N SER A 659 -2.17 -8.79 -11.85
CA SER A 659 -2.78 -10.03 -11.36
C SER A 659 -3.11 -9.99 -9.87
N ASP A 660 -3.91 -10.96 -9.41
CA ASP A 660 -4.19 -11.21 -7.98
C ASP A 660 -2.92 -11.41 -7.14
N PHE A 661 -1.81 -11.75 -7.80
CA PHE A 661 -0.50 -11.96 -7.21
C PHE A 661 0.42 -10.71 -7.29
N ALA A 662 -0.15 -9.55 -7.61
CA ALA A 662 0.53 -8.26 -7.73
C ALA A 662 1.58 -8.17 -8.85
N TYR A 663 1.60 -9.12 -9.80
CA TYR A 663 2.44 -9.02 -10.99
C TYR A 663 1.79 -8.13 -12.04
N GLU A 664 2.50 -7.08 -12.44
CA GLU A 664 2.09 -6.20 -13.52
C GLU A 664 2.39 -6.81 -14.90
N GLY A 665 1.38 -6.78 -15.76
CA GLY A 665 1.42 -7.24 -17.14
C GLY A 665 2.07 -6.25 -18.10
N ALA A 666 2.08 -6.59 -19.38
CA ALA A 666 2.61 -5.69 -20.40
C ALA A 666 1.76 -4.41 -20.51
N ILE A 667 2.43 -3.26 -20.65
CA ILE A 667 1.78 -1.96 -20.85
C ILE A 667 1.09 -1.92 -22.23
N SER A 668 -0.13 -1.40 -22.29
CA SER A 668 -0.94 -1.26 -23.52
C SER A 668 -0.26 -0.41 -24.60
N ASP A 669 -0.83 -0.47 -25.81
CA ASP A 669 -0.56 0.57 -26.81
C ASP A 669 -1.03 1.93 -26.31
N GLY A 670 -0.41 2.99 -26.83
CA GLY A 670 -0.73 4.36 -26.46
C GLY A 670 -2.11 4.78 -26.98
N ALA A 671 -2.92 5.38 -26.13
CA ALA A 671 -4.10 6.14 -26.53
C ALA A 671 -3.85 7.64 -26.30
N THR A 672 -4.51 8.49 -27.08
CA THR A 672 -4.39 9.94 -26.93
C THR A 672 -5.71 10.62 -27.19
N ALA A 673 -5.95 11.70 -26.46
CA ALA A 673 -7.11 12.57 -26.59
C ALA A 673 -6.72 14.00 -26.19
N VAL A 674 -7.60 14.95 -26.51
CA VAL A 674 -7.47 16.37 -26.15
C VAL A 674 -8.58 16.69 -25.17
N ALA A 675 -8.28 17.39 -24.08
CA ALA A 675 -9.34 17.85 -23.18
C ALA A 675 -10.12 18.99 -23.84
N ASP A 676 -11.45 18.90 -23.89
CA ASP A 676 -12.29 19.92 -24.52
C ASP A 676 -12.41 21.16 -23.61
N LYS A 677 -12.63 22.33 -24.24
CA LYS A 677 -13.05 23.55 -23.56
C LYS A 677 -14.51 23.49 -23.14
N PHE A 678 -14.83 24.12 -22.02
CA PHE A 678 -16.21 24.39 -21.64
C PHE A 678 -16.80 25.51 -22.50
N ILE A 679 -18.07 25.38 -22.91
CA ILE A 679 -18.83 26.44 -23.60
C ILE A 679 -20.08 26.75 -22.75
N PRO A 680 -20.16 27.94 -22.12
CA PRO A 680 -21.28 28.30 -21.26
C PRO A 680 -22.60 28.42 -22.02
N LYS A 681 -23.71 28.05 -21.36
CA LYS A 681 -25.07 28.33 -21.86
C LYS A 681 -25.44 29.80 -21.65
N SER A 682 -26.34 30.31 -22.49
CA SER A 682 -26.86 31.69 -22.38
C SER A 682 -27.81 31.85 -21.18
N LEU A 683 -27.89 33.08 -20.63
CA LEU A 683 -28.72 33.40 -19.47
C LEU A 683 -30.22 33.36 -19.80
N ALA A 684 -31.02 32.82 -18.88
CA ALA A 684 -32.47 32.68 -19.04
C ALA A 684 -33.22 34.02 -18.87
N GLU A 685 -32.99 34.77 -17.78
CA GLU A 685 -33.67 36.04 -17.45
C GLU A 685 -32.75 37.01 -16.68
N ILE A 686 -32.95 38.34 -16.86
CA ILE A 686 -32.25 39.41 -16.15
C ILE A 686 -33.28 40.37 -15.54
N LYS A 687 -33.21 40.60 -14.23
CA LYS A 687 -34.05 41.49 -13.42
C LYS A 687 -33.38 42.85 -13.21
N THR A 688 -34.18 43.88 -12.93
CA THR A 688 -33.69 45.26 -12.73
C THR A 688 -34.32 45.93 -11.50
N GLU A 689 -33.49 46.63 -10.73
CA GLU A 689 -33.87 47.47 -9.57
C GLU A 689 -33.30 48.86 -9.76
N THR A 690 -34.07 49.92 -9.50
CA THR A 690 -33.65 51.30 -9.82
C THR A 690 -33.86 52.28 -8.68
N THR A 691 -32.95 53.24 -8.56
CA THR A 691 -33.00 54.38 -7.61
C THR A 691 -32.85 55.69 -8.40
N PRO A 692 -32.87 56.88 -7.77
CA PRO A 692 -32.71 58.16 -8.46
C PRO A 692 -31.41 58.32 -9.23
N TRP A 693 -30.36 57.58 -8.85
CA TRP A 693 -29.04 57.77 -9.44
C TRP A 693 -28.36 56.46 -9.85
N GLN A 694 -29.10 55.34 -9.79
CA GLN A 694 -28.53 54.01 -9.94
C GLN A 694 -29.52 53.05 -10.61
N ILE A 695 -28.98 52.20 -11.49
CA ILE A 695 -29.67 51.00 -11.99
C ILE A 695 -28.85 49.79 -11.58
N LYS A 696 -29.49 48.81 -10.96
CA LYS A 696 -28.92 47.51 -10.60
C LYS A 696 -29.57 46.43 -11.45
N LEU A 697 -28.77 45.64 -12.14
CA LEU A 697 -29.16 44.44 -12.87
C LEU A 697 -28.87 43.21 -11.99
N SER A 698 -29.71 42.18 -12.04
CA SER A 698 -29.45 40.89 -11.40
C SER A 698 -29.94 39.73 -12.25
N TRP A 699 -29.30 38.56 -12.17
CA TRP A 699 -29.69 37.36 -12.92
C TRP A 699 -29.50 36.10 -12.07
N GLU A 700 -29.99 34.96 -12.54
CA GLU A 700 -29.70 33.67 -11.90
C GLU A 700 -28.27 33.22 -12.22
N ALA A 701 -27.62 32.59 -11.24
CA ALA A 701 -26.26 32.09 -11.41
C ALA A 701 -26.20 31.02 -12.51
N ALA A 702 -25.27 31.18 -13.44
CA ALA A 702 -24.83 30.09 -14.30
C ALA A 702 -24.10 29.02 -13.48
N ASP A 703 -23.97 27.82 -14.07
CA ASP A 703 -23.22 26.72 -13.47
C ASP A 703 -21.80 27.19 -13.09
N PRO A 704 -21.41 27.11 -11.80
CA PRO A 704 -20.11 27.59 -11.34
C PRO A 704 -18.96 26.75 -11.91
N GLN A 705 -19.23 25.53 -12.38
CA GLN A 705 -18.24 24.66 -12.97
C GLN A 705 -17.74 25.29 -14.29
N TYR A 706 -16.55 25.91 -14.22
CA TYR A 706 -15.87 26.66 -15.29
C TYR A 706 -16.34 28.10 -15.54
N LEU A 707 -17.07 28.74 -14.63
CA LEU A 707 -17.45 30.16 -14.73
C LEU A 707 -16.26 31.10 -14.44
N ALA A 708 -15.90 31.96 -15.39
CA ALA A 708 -14.95 33.07 -15.18
C ALA A 708 -15.61 34.42 -14.93
N GLY A 709 -16.93 34.51 -15.10
CA GLY A 709 -17.71 35.69 -14.78
C GLY A 709 -18.76 36.01 -15.84
N TYR A 710 -19.36 37.17 -15.71
CA TYR A 710 -20.37 37.70 -16.61
C TYR A 710 -19.86 38.99 -17.23
N ARG A 711 -20.02 39.16 -18.54
CA ARG A 711 -19.65 40.39 -19.26
C ARG A 711 -20.89 41.21 -19.54
N ILE A 712 -20.84 42.49 -19.16
CA ILE A 712 -21.92 43.45 -19.39
C ILE A 712 -21.52 44.38 -20.53
N TYR A 713 -22.46 44.62 -21.43
CA TYR A 713 -22.30 45.45 -22.60
C TYR A 713 -23.44 46.46 -22.72
N GLN A 714 -23.18 47.52 -23.48
CA GLN A 714 -24.17 48.44 -24.02
C GLN A 714 -23.98 48.53 -25.53
N LYS A 715 -25.06 48.58 -26.29
CA LYS A 715 -25.00 48.64 -27.74
C LYS A 715 -24.98 50.10 -28.21
N GLU A 716 -23.96 50.44 -28.99
CA GLU A 716 -23.82 51.74 -29.66
C GLU A 716 -23.78 51.48 -31.18
N GLY A 717 -24.84 51.86 -31.89
CA GLY A 717 -24.99 51.51 -33.32
C GLY A 717 -25.08 49.99 -33.53
N GLU A 718 -24.18 49.43 -34.34
CA GLU A 718 -24.06 47.98 -34.60
C GLU A 718 -23.10 47.27 -33.61
N THR A 719 -22.34 48.02 -32.81
CA THR A 719 -21.25 47.49 -31.97
C THR A 719 -21.63 47.36 -30.50
N PHE A 720 -21.15 46.28 -29.84
CA PHE A 720 -21.28 46.09 -28.40
C PHE A 720 -20.05 46.66 -27.68
N VAL A 721 -20.27 47.66 -26.83
CA VAL A 721 -19.24 48.25 -25.98
C VAL A 721 -19.27 47.56 -24.62
N LYS A 722 -18.14 46.99 -24.19
CA LYS A 722 -18.01 46.33 -22.87
C LYS A 722 -18.02 47.39 -21.77
N LEU A 723 -18.99 47.29 -20.87
CA LEU A 723 -19.14 48.18 -19.72
C LEU A 723 -18.44 47.64 -18.47
N GLY A 724 -18.36 46.33 -18.33
CA GLY A 724 -17.78 45.69 -17.15
C GLY A 724 -17.75 44.17 -17.25
N GLU A 725 -17.03 43.55 -16.33
CA GLU A 725 -17.00 42.11 -16.09
C GLU A 725 -17.13 41.89 -14.59
N VAL A 726 -18.07 41.05 -14.18
CA VAL A 726 -18.38 40.82 -12.76
C VAL A 726 -18.49 39.33 -12.48
N MET A 727 -18.10 38.89 -11.29
CA MET A 727 -18.29 37.52 -10.82
C MET A 727 -19.64 37.32 -10.12
N GLN A 728 -20.18 38.39 -9.56
CA GLN A 728 -21.46 38.38 -8.86
C GLN A 728 -22.59 38.32 -9.89
N THR A 729 -23.74 37.77 -9.51
CA THR A 729 -24.93 37.72 -10.38
C THR A 729 -25.69 39.05 -10.43
N GLU A 730 -24.97 40.14 -10.24
CA GLU A 730 -25.49 41.50 -10.23
C GLU A 730 -24.46 42.50 -10.74
N TYR A 731 -24.95 43.60 -11.31
CA TYR A 731 -24.15 44.71 -11.79
C TYR A 731 -24.91 46.02 -11.57
N SER A 732 -24.29 46.97 -10.87
CA SER A 732 -24.85 48.32 -10.66
C SER A 732 -24.12 49.37 -11.49
N ARG A 733 -24.87 50.36 -11.96
CA ARG A 733 -24.34 51.55 -12.61
C ARG A 733 -24.85 52.79 -11.91
N ASP A 734 -23.90 53.53 -11.35
CA ASP A 734 -24.11 54.74 -10.53
C ASP A 734 -23.90 56.03 -11.32
N GLY A 735 -24.25 57.16 -10.71
CA GLY A 735 -24.07 58.49 -11.30
C GLY A 735 -25.01 58.76 -12.47
N LEU A 736 -26.09 57.99 -12.56
CA LEU A 736 -27.13 58.17 -13.57
C LEU A 736 -28.00 59.36 -13.20
N LEU A 737 -28.51 60.08 -14.19
CA LEU A 737 -29.47 61.14 -13.94
C LEU A 737 -30.81 60.51 -13.49
N PRO A 738 -31.57 61.17 -12.60
CA PRO A 738 -32.93 60.79 -12.25
C PRO A 738 -33.79 60.68 -13.50
N GLU A 739 -34.75 59.77 -13.48
CA GLU A 739 -35.76 59.62 -14.53
C GLU A 739 -35.20 59.31 -15.93
N THR A 740 -34.04 58.63 -16.04
CA THR A 740 -33.35 58.35 -17.31
C THR A 740 -33.33 56.84 -17.65
N LYS A 741 -33.54 56.48 -18.93
CA LYS A 741 -33.73 55.11 -19.45
C LYS A 741 -32.46 54.51 -20.09
N HIS A 742 -32.18 53.22 -19.87
CA HIS A 742 -30.94 52.52 -20.31
C HIS A 742 -31.17 51.06 -20.77
N ASN A 743 -30.38 50.61 -21.76
CA ASN A 743 -30.37 49.23 -22.31
C ASN A 743 -29.02 48.53 -22.05
N TYR A 744 -29.07 47.28 -21.58
CA TYR A 744 -27.90 46.47 -21.23
C TYR A 744 -27.94 45.08 -21.86
N PHE A 745 -26.78 44.47 -22.09
CA PHE A 745 -26.62 43.09 -22.54
C PHE A 745 -25.65 42.32 -21.64
N VAL A 746 -25.95 41.06 -21.32
CA VAL A 746 -25.12 40.23 -20.44
C VAL A 746 -24.83 38.88 -21.10
N SER A 747 -23.58 38.42 -21.06
CA SER A 747 -23.16 37.05 -21.45
C SER A 747 -22.35 36.38 -20.34
N VAL A 748 -22.31 35.04 -20.36
CA VAL A 748 -21.52 34.21 -19.44
C VAL A 748 -20.15 33.94 -20.08
N LEU A 749 -19.07 34.13 -19.32
CA LEU A 749 -17.70 33.85 -19.72
C LEU A 749 -17.19 32.61 -18.97
N SER A 750 -16.57 31.67 -19.68
CA SER A 750 -15.88 30.54 -19.06
C SER A 750 -14.43 30.86 -18.70
N THR A 751 -13.87 30.08 -17.78
CA THR A 751 -12.43 30.03 -17.45
C THR A 751 -11.54 29.66 -18.64
N ASP A 752 -12.11 29.01 -19.65
CA ASP A 752 -11.44 28.71 -20.93
C ASP A 752 -11.48 29.87 -21.94
N GLY A 753 -12.09 31.00 -21.57
CA GLY A 753 -12.18 32.21 -22.41
C GLY A 753 -13.26 32.14 -23.49
N THR A 754 -14.21 31.22 -23.40
CA THR A 754 -15.38 31.12 -24.32
C THR A 754 -16.57 31.90 -23.75
N GLU A 755 -17.36 32.55 -24.61
CA GLU A 755 -18.55 33.32 -24.21
C GLU A 755 -19.85 32.66 -24.68
N SER A 756 -20.90 32.75 -23.87
CA SER A 756 -22.27 32.45 -24.28
C SER A 756 -22.84 33.52 -25.22
N GLU A 757 -24.01 33.26 -25.82
CA GLU A 757 -24.82 34.31 -26.46
C GLU A 757 -25.19 35.42 -25.46
N LYS A 758 -25.38 36.65 -25.96
CA LYS A 758 -25.67 37.88 -25.18
C LYS A 758 -27.18 38.07 -24.98
N ARG A 759 -27.63 38.30 -23.74
CA ARG A 759 -29.03 38.51 -23.34
C ARG A 759 -29.31 39.99 -23.01
N MET A 760 -30.42 40.56 -23.51
CA MET A 760 -30.75 42.00 -23.39
C MET A 760 -31.74 42.31 -22.25
N VAL A 761 -31.62 43.50 -21.62
CA VAL A 761 -32.55 44.04 -20.60
C VAL A 761 -32.59 45.59 -20.57
N GLU A 762 -33.70 46.20 -20.11
CA GLU A 762 -33.98 47.66 -20.10
C GLU A 762 -34.40 48.19 -18.70
N ALA A 763 -34.03 49.42 -18.29
CA ALA A 763 -34.33 50.03 -16.95
C ALA A 763 -34.29 51.58 -16.85
N THR A 764 -34.93 52.19 -15.81
CA THR A 764 -35.10 53.67 -15.60
C THR A 764 -35.03 54.15 -14.10
N THR A 765 -34.41 55.30 -13.78
CA THR A 765 -34.11 55.85 -12.39
C THR A 765 -35.22 56.72 -11.67
N LEU A 766 -35.17 56.95 -10.32
CA LEU A 766 -36.20 57.55 -9.35
C LEU A 766 -35.92 59.00 -8.74
N VAL A 767 -36.42 59.48 -7.54
CA VAL A 767 -36.26 60.88 -6.88
C VAL A 767 -35.72 60.94 -5.36
N PHE A 768 -35.17 62.06 -4.74
CA PHE A 768 -34.33 62.13 -3.43
C PHE A 768 -34.59 63.19 -2.24
N ASN A 769 -34.28 62.95 -0.89
CA ASN A 769 -34.48 63.83 0.36
C ASN A 769 -33.66 63.46 1.74
N ARG A 770 -32.96 64.34 2.58
CA ARG A 770 -32.07 63.99 3.82
C ARG A 770 -31.70 65.07 4.97
N PRO A 771 -31.14 64.74 6.21
CA PRO A 771 -30.93 65.62 7.43
C PRO A 771 -29.54 66.35 7.67
N PRO A 772 -29.41 67.39 8.55
CA PRO A 772 -28.28 68.38 8.66
C PRO A 772 -26.83 67.92 8.95
N LEU A 773 -26.55 67.22 10.06
CA LEU A 773 -25.26 66.55 10.30
C LEU A 773 -25.56 65.05 10.33
N GLU A 774 -25.29 64.39 9.22
CA GLU A 774 -25.67 63.01 9.01
C GLU A 774 -24.55 62.08 9.47
N ILE A 775 -24.90 61.16 10.38
CA ILE A 775 -24.05 60.04 10.76
C ILE A 775 -24.50 58.83 9.95
N GLU A 776 -23.72 58.49 8.93
CA GLU A 776 -23.93 57.32 8.11
C GLU A 776 -22.97 56.22 8.58
N VAL A 777 -23.50 55.10 9.04
CA VAL A 777 -22.68 53.92 9.38
C VAL A 777 -22.35 53.23 8.06
N LEU A 778 -21.14 53.45 7.54
CA LEU A 778 -20.70 52.86 6.28
C LEU A 778 -20.51 51.35 6.43
N LYS A 779 -19.87 50.94 7.53
CA LYS A 779 -19.60 49.54 7.83
C LYS A 779 -19.44 49.37 9.33
N LEU A 780 -20.12 48.39 9.91
CA LEU A 780 -19.90 47.95 11.28
C LEU A 780 -19.83 46.43 11.25
N ASN A 781 -18.64 45.87 11.49
CA ASN A 781 -18.42 44.44 11.43
C ASN A 781 -18.91 43.75 12.70
N ASN A 782 -19.37 42.51 12.57
CA ASN A 782 -19.61 41.66 13.73
C ASN A 782 -18.31 41.43 14.53
N ILE A 783 -18.46 41.24 15.83
CA ILE A 783 -17.36 41.04 16.78
C ILE A 783 -17.20 39.55 17.03
N PHE A 784 -16.02 39.02 16.78
CA PHE A 784 -15.63 37.69 17.25
C PHE A 784 -14.87 37.84 18.56
N SER A 785 -15.45 37.33 19.64
CA SER A 785 -14.92 37.53 21.00
C SER A 785 -13.50 36.98 21.17
N ASN A 786 -13.14 35.87 20.49
CA ASN A 786 -11.76 35.34 20.50
C ASN A 786 -10.72 36.28 19.88
N SER A 787 -11.13 37.17 18.97
CA SER A 787 -10.27 38.06 18.20
C SER A 787 -10.33 39.50 18.72
N TYR A 788 -10.85 39.72 19.93
CA TYR A 788 -11.14 41.05 20.49
C TYR A 788 -9.95 42.04 20.44
N LYS A 789 -8.71 41.56 20.53
CA LYS A 789 -7.48 42.36 20.46
C LYS A 789 -7.24 43.01 19.09
N LEU A 790 -7.84 42.49 18.02
CA LEU A 790 -7.71 43.00 16.66
C LEU A 790 -8.33 44.41 16.52
N TYR A 791 -9.50 44.60 17.13
CA TYR A 791 -10.34 45.80 16.95
C TYR A 791 -9.77 47.08 17.57
N GLU A 792 -8.74 46.96 18.42
CA GLU A 792 -7.95 48.10 18.90
C GLU A 792 -7.17 48.77 17.77
N LYS A 793 -6.63 47.96 16.83
CA LYS A 793 -5.80 48.44 15.72
C LYS A 793 -6.60 48.61 14.43
N SER A 794 -7.34 47.58 14.02
CA SER A 794 -8.05 47.55 12.73
C SER A 794 -9.35 48.35 12.74
N GLY A 795 -9.88 48.67 13.93
CA GLY A 795 -11.23 49.18 14.09
C GLY A 795 -12.31 48.13 13.87
N LEU A 796 -13.50 48.41 14.40
CA LEU A 796 -14.71 47.62 14.26
C LEU A 796 -15.45 47.93 12.95
N GLY A 797 -15.25 49.12 12.40
CA GLY A 797 -16.01 49.63 11.28
C GLY A 797 -15.66 51.07 10.97
N SER A 798 -16.33 51.65 9.98
CA SER A 798 -16.21 53.07 9.65
C SER A 798 -17.55 53.76 9.58
N ILE A 799 -17.53 55.05 9.87
CA ILE A 799 -18.67 55.94 9.74
C ILE A 799 -18.30 57.10 8.83
N LYS A 800 -19.30 57.65 8.16
CA LYS A 800 -19.19 58.89 7.39
C LYS A 800 -20.00 59.95 8.09
N ILE A 801 -19.33 61.07 8.37
CA ILE A 801 -19.97 62.26 8.90
C ILE A 801 -20.15 63.24 7.75
N THR A 802 -21.38 63.61 7.43
CA THR A 802 -21.69 64.53 6.33
C THR A 802 -22.36 65.79 6.85
N ASN A 803 -21.82 66.94 6.47
CA ASN A 803 -22.47 68.22 6.69
C ASN A 803 -23.43 68.51 5.53
N ASN A 804 -24.71 68.20 5.71
CA ASN A 804 -25.78 68.49 4.74
C ASN A 804 -26.36 69.91 4.90
N THR A 805 -25.64 70.81 5.59
CA THR A 805 -26.03 72.21 5.76
C THR A 805 -25.24 73.14 4.86
N GLU A 806 -25.67 74.39 4.77
CA GLU A 806 -25.00 75.45 4.01
C GLU A 806 -23.88 76.16 4.79
N LYS A 807 -23.59 75.77 6.05
CA LYS A 807 -22.56 76.41 6.91
C LYS A 807 -21.44 75.44 7.31
N PRO A 808 -20.18 75.90 7.44
CA PRO A 808 -19.09 75.04 7.92
C PRO A 808 -19.24 74.71 9.42
N MET A 809 -18.95 73.46 9.77
CA MET A 809 -18.96 72.97 11.16
C MET A 809 -17.52 72.77 11.66
N GLU A 810 -17.21 73.16 12.90
CA GLU A 810 -15.86 73.11 13.47
C GLU A 810 -15.82 72.34 14.80
N LYS A 811 -14.66 71.73 15.12
CA LYS A 811 -14.40 70.99 16.36
C LYS A 811 -15.42 69.87 16.63
N ILE A 812 -15.76 69.08 15.61
CA ILE A 812 -16.68 67.95 15.76
C ILE A 812 -15.98 66.84 16.53
N ARG A 813 -16.60 66.37 17.61
CA ARG A 813 -16.16 65.22 18.41
C ARG A 813 -17.07 64.04 18.11
N VAL A 814 -16.47 62.92 17.78
CA VAL A 814 -17.17 61.65 17.58
C VAL A 814 -16.74 60.67 18.67
N SER A 815 -17.69 60.14 19.43
CA SER A 815 -17.45 59.11 20.44
C SER A 815 -18.14 57.79 20.09
N PHE A 816 -17.48 56.68 20.40
CA PHE A 816 -17.97 55.34 20.17
C PHE A 816 -17.81 54.47 21.43
N VAL A 817 -18.88 53.78 21.82
CA VAL A 817 -18.84 52.82 22.93
C VAL A 817 -19.73 51.62 22.66
N LEU A 818 -19.22 50.44 23.00
CA LEU A 818 -20.01 49.22 23.08
C LEU A 818 -20.33 48.91 24.55
N LYS A 819 -21.62 48.93 24.89
CA LYS A 819 -22.09 48.80 26.27
C LYS A 819 -21.64 47.48 26.90
N ASN A 820 -21.20 47.52 28.17
CA ASN A 820 -20.74 46.38 29.00
C ASN A 820 -19.40 45.72 28.61
N PHE A 821 -18.87 45.98 27.41
CA PHE A 821 -17.64 45.35 26.92
C PHE A 821 -16.45 46.32 26.80
N MET A 822 -16.69 47.62 26.95
CA MET A 822 -15.65 48.65 26.96
C MET A 822 -15.71 49.43 28.28
N ASP A 823 -14.56 49.62 28.92
CA ASP A 823 -14.47 50.41 30.15
C ASP A 823 -14.57 51.93 29.88
N PHE A 824 -14.16 52.37 28.68
CA PHE A 824 -14.17 53.77 28.24
C PHE A 824 -14.56 53.88 26.76
N ALA A 825 -15.26 54.96 26.39
CA ALA A 825 -15.56 55.29 24.99
C ALA A 825 -14.28 55.68 24.22
N THR A 826 -14.18 55.30 22.95
CA THR A 826 -13.12 55.78 22.06
C THR A 826 -13.55 57.05 21.33
N GLU A 827 -12.60 57.92 20.99
CA GLU A 827 -12.90 59.25 20.44
C GLU A 827 -12.09 59.59 19.19
N ASN A 828 -12.75 60.22 18.23
CA ASN A 828 -12.17 60.85 17.04
C ASN A 828 -12.55 62.34 17.01
N LYS A 829 -11.69 63.17 16.40
CA LYS A 829 -11.90 64.63 16.29
C LYS A 829 -11.74 65.07 14.86
N ILE A 830 -12.74 65.81 14.35
CA ILE A 830 -12.68 66.50 13.05
C ILE A 830 -12.52 67.99 13.33
N ALA A 831 -11.46 68.58 12.78
CA ALA A 831 -11.15 69.99 13.00
C ALA A 831 -12.21 70.91 12.35
N LYS A 832 -12.62 70.60 11.11
CA LYS A 832 -13.54 71.40 10.31
C LYS A 832 -14.17 70.58 9.17
N LEU A 833 -15.47 70.76 8.92
CA LEU A 833 -16.22 70.11 7.84
C LEU A 833 -17.08 71.13 7.09
N LEU A 834 -16.81 71.34 5.80
CA LEU A 834 -17.50 72.33 4.96
C LEU A 834 -18.91 71.87 4.51
N PRO A 835 -19.78 72.79 4.03
CA PRO A 835 -21.07 72.44 3.43
C PRO A 835 -20.96 71.37 2.35
N GLY A 836 -21.80 70.33 2.42
CA GLY A 836 -21.82 69.18 1.53
C GLY A 836 -20.60 68.24 1.65
N GLN A 837 -19.62 68.58 2.50
CA GLN A 837 -18.42 67.77 2.68
C GLN A 837 -18.70 66.62 3.65
N SER A 838 -18.06 65.49 3.38
CA SER A 838 -18.07 64.33 4.25
C SER A 838 -16.67 63.91 4.65
N GLU A 839 -16.53 63.32 5.83
CA GLU A 839 -15.29 62.73 6.31
C GLU A 839 -15.55 61.32 6.87
N GLU A 840 -14.68 60.37 6.52
CA GLU A 840 -14.76 58.98 6.98
C GLU A 840 -13.86 58.76 8.18
N LEU A 841 -14.41 58.15 9.23
CA LEU A 841 -13.71 57.87 10.49
C LEU A 841 -13.77 56.39 10.82
N LEU A 842 -12.64 55.85 11.28
CA LEU A 842 -12.53 54.49 11.78
C LEU A 842 -12.97 54.42 13.25
N LEU A 843 -13.89 53.52 13.56
CA LEU A 843 -14.35 53.24 14.93
C LEU A 843 -13.47 52.18 15.57
N LYS A 844 -12.61 52.55 16.52
CA LYS A 844 -11.76 51.61 17.27
C LYS A 844 -12.44 51.14 18.55
N ALA A 845 -12.20 49.89 18.94
CA ALA A 845 -12.75 49.32 20.17
C ALA A 845 -11.63 48.76 21.05
N VAL A 846 -11.63 49.10 22.34
CA VAL A 846 -10.73 48.52 23.35
C VAL A 846 -11.61 47.76 24.35
N PHE A 847 -11.65 46.44 24.22
CA PHE A 847 -12.51 45.59 25.03
C PHE A 847 -11.86 45.20 26.36
N ASN A 848 -12.67 45.12 27.41
CA ASN A 848 -12.30 44.46 28.66
C ASN A 848 -12.53 42.94 28.56
N ASN A 849 -12.11 42.17 29.58
CA ASN A 849 -12.17 40.70 29.53
C ASN A 849 -13.59 40.11 29.56
N SER A 850 -14.65 40.90 29.81
CA SER A 850 -16.03 40.42 29.79
C SER A 850 -16.44 39.94 28.40
N ILE A 851 -15.75 40.41 27.34
CA ILE A 851 -15.99 39.97 25.96
C ILE A 851 -15.78 38.45 25.79
N LEU A 852 -14.86 37.85 26.54
CA LEU A 852 -14.60 36.40 26.51
C LEU A 852 -15.61 35.58 27.34
N THR A 853 -16.53 36.23 28.06
CA THR A 853 -17.56 35.57 28.87
C THR A 853 -18.89 35.39 28.14
N VAL A 854 -19.00 35.90 26.90
CA VAL A 854 -20.16 35.70 26.04
C VAL A 854 -20.25 34.22 25.66
N THR A 855 -21.36 33.58 26.04
CA THR A 855 -21.63 32.16 25.77
C THR A 855 -22.67 31.93 24.67
N GLU A 856 -23.33 32.99 24.21
CA GLU A 856 -24.36 32.97 23.17
C GLU A 856 -24.24 34.20 22.27
N ASP A 857 -24.45 34.00 20.96
CA ASP A 857 -24.38 35.06 19.97
C ASP A 857 -25.41 36.15 20.30
N SER A 858 -24.91 37.35 20.59
CA SER A 858 -25.71 38.42 21.18
C SER A 858 -25.63 39.70 20.37
N ALA A 859 -26.79 40.25 20.02
CA ALA A 859 -26.90 41.57 19.44
C ALA A 859 -26.66 42.64 20.51
N VAL A 860 -25.59 43.42 20.38
CA VAL A 860 -25.19 44.46 21.33
C VAL A 860 -25.32 45.83 20.68
N GLN A 861 -25.79 46.81 21.46
CA GLN A 861 -25.92 48.19 21.00
C GLN A 861 -24.57 48.91 21.01
N ALA A 862 -24.19 49.39 19.83
CA ALA A 862 -23.10 50.31 19.59
C ALA A 862 -23.64 51.74 19.54
N GLU A 863 -23.19 52.58 20.46
CA GLU A 863 -23.59 53.99 20.52
C GLU A 863 -22.52 54.84 19.84
N ILE A 864 -22.93 55.54 18.78
CA ILE A 864 -22.10 56.50 18.03
C ILE A 864 -22.73 57.88 18.20
N GLU A 865 -22.00 58.81 18.81
CA GLU A 865 -22.43 60.19 18.99
C GLU A 865 -21.46 61.11 18.24
N ALA A 866 -21.99 61.97 17.38
CA ALA A 866 -21.25 63.08 16.79
C ALA A 866 -21.79 64.40 17.37
N SER A 867 -20.89 65.24 17.88
CA SER A 867 -21.28 66.50 18.51
C SER A 867 -20.37 67.65 18.14
N TYR A 868 -20.94 68.85 18.05
CA TYR A 868 -20.23 70.11 17.84
C TYR A 868 -20.89 71.22 18.66
N PHE A 869 -20.32 72.42 18.64
CA PHE A 869 -20.88 73.58 19.34
C PHE A 869 -21.41 74.61 18.34
N GLU A 870 -22.68 75.02 18.50
CA GLU A 870 -23.30 76.10 17.76
C GLU A 870 -23.79 77.17 18.75
N ALA A 871 -23.36 78.43 18.56
CA ALA A 871 -23.69 79.55 19.46
C ALA A 871 -23.43 79.28 20.96
N GLY A 872 -22.41 78.48 21.28
CA GLY A 872 -22.05 78.11 22.65
C GLY A 872 -22.79 76.90 23.22
N ASN A 873 -23.80 76.37 22.51
CA ASN A 873 -24.55 75.19 22.91
C ASN A 873 -24.02 73.93 22.22
N ARG A 874 -23.92 72.82 22.96
CA ARG A 874 -23.55 71.52 22.40
C ARG A 874 -24.74 70.94 21.62
N VAL A 875 -24.54 70.71 20.33
CA VAL A 875 -25.49 70.01 19.46
C VAL A 875 -24.93 68.61 19.21
N ALA A 876 -25.73 67.58 19.48
CA ALA A 876 -25.32 66.18 19.34
C ALA A 876 -26.34 65.40 18.51
N TYR A 877 -25.82 64.52 17.68
CA TYR A 877 -26.57 63.58 16.87
C TYR A 877 -26.13 62.18 17.27
N ASN A 878 -27.12 61.33 17.51
CA ASN A 878 -26.88 59.97 17.95
C ASN A 878 -27.31 59.00 16.87
N ARG A 879 -26.47 57.99 16.65
CA ARG A 879 -26.80 56.83 15.85
C ARG A 879 -26.53 55.60 16.70
N ILE A 880 -27.60 54.87 17.00
CA ILE A 880 -27.49 53.54 17.60
C ILE A 880 -27.40 52.56 16.45
N ALA A 881 -26.33 51.77 16.44
CA ALA A 881 -26.18 50.62 15.56
C ALA A 881 -26.20 49.36 16.40
N THR A 882 -26.65 48.27 15.81
CA THR A 882 -26.59 46.94 16.44
C THR A 882 -25.42 46.20 15.82
N VAL A 883 -24.54 45.65 16.66
CA VAL A 883 -23.46 44.76 16.23
C VAL A 883 -23.67 43.40 16.88
N ASN A 884 -23.49 42.33 16.12
CA ASN A 884 -23.52 41.00 16.71
C ASN A 884 -22.16 40.70 17.35
N VAL A 885 -22.17 40.34 18.64
CA VAL A 885 -21.02 39.80 19.36
C VAL A 885 -21.18 38.30 19.40
N TYR A 886 -20.35 37.61 18.62
CA TYR A 886 -20.31 36.17 18.59
C TYR A 886 -19.62 35.61 19.82
N ASP A 887 -20.10 34.44 20.26
CA ASP A 887 -19.47 33.65 21.32
C ASP A 887 -17.97 33.38 21.04
N LYS A 888 -17.20 33.11 22.10
CA LYS A 888 -15.73 32.92 22.04
C LYS A 888 -15.28 31.75 21.16
N HIS A 889 -16.12 30.76 20.90
CA HIS A 889 -15.87 29.59 20.06
C HIS A 889 -16.16 29.83 18.58
N ARG A 890 -16.77 30.97 18.24
CA ARG A 890 -17.21 31.24 16.86
C ARG A 890 -16.08 31.76 15.99
N LEU A 891 -16.04 31.30 14.74
CA LEU A 891 -15.27 31.95 13.68
C LEU A 891 -15.96 31.82 12.33
N THR A 892 -15.49 32.57 11.35
CA THR A 892 -15.81 32.36 9.94
C THR A 892 -14.50 32.12 9.20
N TRP A 893 -14.56 31.32 8.13
CA TRP A 893 -13.40 30.93 7.33
C TRP A 893 -13.06 31.95 6.23
N ASP A 894 -13.66 33.15 6.27
CA ASP A 894 -13.37 34.29 5.41
C ASP A 894 -11.94 34.80 5.56
N GLU A 895 -11.42 34.72 6.79
CA GLU A 895 -10.02 35.03 7.12
C GLU A 895 -9.42 33.84 7.87
N ARG A 896 -8.84 32.90 7.12
CA ARG A 896 -8.34 31.61 7.62
C ARG A 896 -7.37 31.73 8.78
N GLU A 897 -6.56 32.79 8.81
CA GLU A 897 -5.58 33.03 9.87
C GLU A 897 -6.23 33.27 11.24
N ARG A 898 -7.54 33.57 11.29
CA ARG A 898 -8.31 33.71 12.54
C ARG A 898 -8.30 32.43 13.36
N PHE A 899 -8.18 31.25 12.72
CA PHE A 899 -8.02 29.97 13.41
C PHE A 899 -6.87 29.98 14.43
N ALA A 900 -5.80 30.75 14.16
CA ALA A 900 -4.65 30.84 15.06
C ALA A 900 -5.01 31.34 16.47
N THR A 901 -6.15 32.04 16.69
CA THR A 901 -6.58 32.44 18.04
C THR A 901 -6.86 31.27 18.97
N PHE A 902 -7.23 30.11 18.41
CA PHE A 902 -7.57 28.88 19.12
C PHE A 902 -6.33 28.06 19.48
N VAL A 903 -5.20 28.30 18.83
CA VAL A 903 -3.92 27.70 19.20
C VAL A 903 -3.35 28.48 20.39
N THR A 904 -3.63 28.00 21.61
CA THR A 904 -3.30 28.68 22.88
C THR A 904 -2.14 28.00 23.64
N PRO A 905 -0.88 28.09 23.18
CA PRO A 905 0.24 27.35 23.78
C PRO A 905 0.60 27.82 25.20
N LYS A 906 0.14 29.01 25.60
CA LYS A 906 0.38 29.58 26.95
C LYS A 906 -0.72 29.24 27.95
N ASP A 907 -1.69 28.41 27.55
CA ASP A 907 -2.81 28.00 28.38
C ASP A 907 -2.34 27.03 29.51
N PRO A 908 -2.56 27.33 30.80
CA PRO A 908 -2.05 26.49 31.89
C PRO A 908 -2.42 25.00 31.81
N PRO A 909 -3.68 24.58 31.52
CA PRO A 909 -4.02 23.19 31.23
C PRO A 909 -3.15 22.52 30.17
N VAL A 910 -2.90 23.18 29.03
CA VAL A 910 -2.08 22.67 27.94
C VAL A 910 -0.63 22.51 28.40
N ILE A 911 -0.07 23.54 29.05
CA ILE A 911 1.29 23.49 29.60
C ILE A 911 1.43 22.37 30.62
N ASN A 912 0.45 22.18 31.49
CA ASN A 912 0.49 21.17 32.55
C ASN A 912 0.47 19.75 31.95
N LEU A 913 -0.35 19.52 30.92
CA LEU A 913 -0.36 18.26 30.17
C LEU A 913 0.99 17.99 29.53
N VAL A 914 1.50 18.95 28.77
CA VAL A 914 2.76 18.82 28.03
C VAL A 914 3.93 18.58 28.99
N ARG A 915 4.00 19.30 30.11
CA ARG A 915 5.02 19.07 31.14
C ARG A 915 4.93 17.67 31.76
N ALA A 916 3.72 17.14 31.95
CA ALA A 916 3.56 15.78 32.45
C ALA A 916 4.09 14.74 31.45
N VAL A 917 3.82 14.91 30.14
CA VAL A 917 4.33 14.02 29.10
C VAL A 917 5.84 14.15 28.93
N VAL A 918 6.35 15.37 28.73
CA VAL A 918 7.80 15.62 28.56
C VAL A 918 8.58 15.17 29.79
N GLY A 919 7.98 15.25 30.98
CA GLY A 919 8.56 14.75 32.22
C GLY A 919 8.89 13.25 32.22
N GLU A 920 8.18 12.47 31.40
CA GLU A 920 8.38 11.02 31.24
C GLU A 920 9.42 10.65 30.17
N TYR A 921 9.80 11.62 29.31
CA TYR A 921 10.74 11.45 28.19
C TYR A 921 11.92 12.43 28.25
N LYS A 922 12.40 12.75 29.47
CA LYS A 922 13.49 13.72 29.73
C LYS A 922 14.81 13.42 29.01
N GLU A 923 15.02 12.18 28.57
CA GLU A 923 16.24 11.75 27.88
C GLU A 923 16.33 12.20 26.42
N THR A 924 15.20 12.58 25.80
CA THR A 924 15.17 12.98 24.40
C THR A 924 14.91 14.46 24.23
N LYS A 925 15.60 15.05 23.25
CA LYS A 925 15.31 16.39 22.72
C LYS A 925 14.85 16.33 21.26
N ASP A 926 14.69 15.14 20.72
CA ASP A 926 14.21 14.93 19.35
C ASP A 926 12.74 15.34 19.27
N GLU A 927 12.47 16.30 18.39
CA GLU A 927 11.19 16.95 18.18
C GLU A 927 10.11 15.95 17.76
N ALA A 928 10.45 15.02 16.84
CA ALA A 928 9.52 13.98 16.38
C ALA A 928 9.15 13.01 17.51
N ARG A 929 10.10 12.64 18.38
CA ARG A 929 9.81 11.76 19.53
C ARG A 929 8.96 12.44 20.59
N LEU A 930 9.17 13.73 20.85
CA LEU A 930 8.34 14.49 21.80
C LEU A 930 6.93 14.68 21.24
N ALA A 931 6.80 14.97 19.94
CA ALA A 931 5.51 15.06 19.27
C ALA A 931 4.75 13.73 19.30
N ALA A 932 5.41 12.61 18.99
CA ALA A 932 4.83 11.27 19.08
C ALA A 932 4.38 10.93 20.51
N ALA A 933 5.22 11.20 21.50
CA ALA A 933 4.89 10.97 22.90
C ALA A 933 3.65 11.77 23.34
N LEU A 934 3.53 13.02 22.90
CA LEU A 934 2.34 13.83 23.17
C LEU A 934 1.10 13.24 22.48
N PHE A 935 1.19 12.87 21.21
CA PHE A 935 0.08 12.27 20.46
C PHE A 935 -0.44 10.99 21.10
N ASP A 936 0.47 10.06 21.42
CA ASP A 936 0.13 8.80 22.06
C ASP A 936 -0.41 9.03 23.48
N ALA A 937 0.13 10.01 24.22
CA ALA A 937 -0.38 10.39 25.53
C ALA A 937 -1.84 10.90 25.46
N LEU A 938 -2.23 11.64 24.42
CA LEU A 938 -3.64 12.02 24.21
C LEU A 938 -4.52 10.78 24.03
N GLY A 939 -4.04 9.79 23.26
CA GLY A 939 -4.71 8.50 23.10
C GLY A 939 -4.85 7.73 24.42
N VAL A 940 -3.83 7.72 25.29
CA VAL A 940 -3.90 7.10 26.63
C VAL A 940 -4.84 7.88 27.55
N TYR A 941 -4.80 9.21 27.48
CA TYR A 941 -5.67 10.08 28.27
C TYR A 941 -7.16 9.89 27.92
N GLY A 942 -7.42 9.37 26.71
CA GLY A 942 -8.73 9.01 26.20
C GLY A 942 -9.37 10.08 25.34
N VAL A 943 -8.57 10.97 24.74
CA VAL A 943 -9.07 11.94 23.76
C VAL A 943 -9.53 11.17 22.51
N THR A 944 -10.72 11.49 21.99
CA THR A 944 -11.30 10.81 20.83
C THR A 944 -11.85 11.79 19.82
N TYR A 945 -11.70 11.46 18.54
CA TYR A 945 -12.38 12.17 17.46
C TYR A 945 -13.89 11.88 17.50
N ILE A 946 -14.69 12.94 17.44
CA ILE A 946 -16.13 12.87 17.26
C ILE A 946 -16.48 13.79 16.11
N GLN A 947 -17.06 13.24 15.04
CA GLN A 947 -17.51 14.03 13.91
C GLN A 947 -18.71 14.90 14.32
N ASP A 948 -18.61 16.22 14.17
CA ASP A 948 -19.71 17.13 14.43
C ASP A 948 -20.82 16.97 13.35
N PRO A 949 -22.08 16.66 13.74
CA PRO A 949 -23.21 16.52 12.82
C PRO A 949 -23.55 17.78 12.02
N SER A 950 -23.19 18.96 12.54
CA SER A 950 -23.49 20.26 11.94
C SER A 950 -22.31 20.93 11.24
N ASN A 951 -21.16 20.25 11.14
CA ASN A 951 -19.88 20.86 10.81
C ASN A 951 -19.92 21.59 9.44
N PRO A 952 -19.86 22.93 9.41
CA PRO A 952 -19.82 23.72 8.17
C PRO A 952 -18.63 23.40 7.27
N TYR A 953 -17.53 22.93 7.85
CA TYR A 953 -16.28 22.65 7.17
C TYR A 953 -16.37 21.43 6.22
N GLN A 954 -17.29 20.50 6.50
CA GLN A 954 -17.62 19.39 5.57
C GLN A 954 -18.64 19.80 4.49
N VAL A 955 -19.27 20.97 4.62
CA VAL A 955 -20.26 21.51 3.69
C VAL A 955 -19.59 22.48 2.71
N SER A 956 -18.81 21.92 1.77
CA SER A 956 -18.17 22.62 0.63
C SER A 956 -17.30 23.83 1.00
N SER A 957 -16.04 23.82 0.54
CA SER A 957 -15.06 24.91 0.67
C SER A 957 -15.46 26.27 0.05
N GLU A 958 -16.71 26.43 -0.41
CA GLU A 958 -17.24 27.61 -1.11
C GLU A 958 -18.05 28.55 -0.19
N LYS A 959 -18.41 28.13 1.04
CA LYS A 959 -19.19 28.94 2.00
C LYS A 959 -18.35 29.47 3.17
N THR A 960 -17.37 30.32 2.88
CA THR A 960 -16.46 30.92 3.88
C THR A 960 -17.15 31.79 4.94
N ASN A 961 -18.38 32.23 4.69
CA ASN A 961 -19.15 33.09 5.61
C ASN A 961 -20.01 32.31 6.62
N THR A 962 -19.91 30.97 6.65
CA THR A 962 -20.62 30.15 7.63
C THR A 962 -19.89 30.22 8.96
N VAL A 963 -20.63 30.47 10.04
CA VAL A 963 -20.07 30.54 11.40
C VAL A 963 -19.82 29.12 11.90
N ASP A 964 -18.57 28.84 12.26
CA ASP A 964 -18.12 27.56 12.82
C ASP A 964 -18.01 27.60 14.35
N TYR A 965 -17.85 26.44 14.99
CA TYR A 965 -17.65 26.30 16.43
C TYR A 965 -16.37 25.54 16.74
N ILE A 966 -15.37 26.23 17.28
CA ILE A 966 -14.08 25.62 17.64
C ILE A 966 -13.89 25.69 19.15
N GLN A 967 -13.62 24.53 19.75
CA GLN A 967 -13.29 24.38 21.15
C GLN A 967 -11.86 24.84 21.41
N PHE A 968 -11.65 25.49 22.55
CA PHE A 968 -10.27 25.75 22.99
C PHE A 968 -9.62 24.44 23.44
N PRO A 969 -8.29 24.29 23.27
CA PRO A 969 -7.54 23.12 23.71
C PRO A 969 -7.86 22.61 25.12
N ARG A 970 -8.09 23.52 26.09
CA ARG A 970 -8.48 23.16 27.46
C ARG A 970 -9.86 22.47 27.54
N GLU A 971 -10.81 22.87 26.70
CA GLU A 971 -12.16 22.31 26.69
C GLU A 971 -12.15 20.94 26.00
N THR A 972 -11.39 20.78 24.92
CA THR A 972 -11.13 19.46 24.29
C THR A 972 -10.48 18.51 25.30
N LEU A 973 -9.57 19.00 26.12
CA LEU A 973 -8.91 18.24 27.17
C LEU A 973 -9.84 17.85 28.33
N GLU A 974 -10.75 18.75 28.73
CA GLU A 974 -11.77 18.49 29.74
C GLU A 974 -12.83 17.49 29.26
N ARG A 975 -13.32 17.67 28.03
CA ARG A 975 -14.36 16.83 27.41
C ARG A 975 -13.83 15.49 26.91
N LYS A 976 -12.51 15.42 26.64
CA LYS A 976 -11.82 14.29 25.99
C LYS A 976 -12.37 13.97 24.59
N SER A 977 -12.93 14.97 23.92
CA SER A 977 -13.40 14.82 22.55
C SER A 977 -13.39 16.14 21.81
N GLY A 978 -13.25 16.04 20.49
CA GLY A 978 -13.33 17.16 19.55
C GLY A 978 -13.45 16.63 18.12
N ASP A 979 -13.86 17.48 17.20
CA ASP A 979 -13.85 17.19 15.77
C ASP A 979 -12.48 17.57 15.13
N CYS A 980 -12.41 17.72 13.81
CA CYS A 980 -11.13 17.82 13.11
C CYS A 980 -10.33 19.06 13.55
N ASP A 981 -10.97 20.22 13.56
CA ASP A 981 -10.39 21.52 13.85
C ASP A 981 -10.11 21.71 15.35
N ASP A 982 -10.95 21.16 16.23
CA ASP A 982 -10.67 21.06 17.67
C ASP A 982 -9.35 20.32 17.95
N LEU A 983 -9.18 19.14 17.33
CA LEU A 983 -8.01 18.30 17.54
C LEU A 983 -6.74 18.90 16.92
N VAL A 984 -6.88 19.58 15.78
CA VAL A 984 -5.78 20.34 15.16
C VAL A 984 -5.36 21.50 16.06
N ALA A 985 -6.30 22.29 16.60
CA ALA A 985 -5.99 23.40 17.50
C ALA A 985 -5.31 22.89 18.78
N PHE A 986 -5.82 21.81 19.36
CA PHE A 986 -5.28 21.22 20.57
C PHE A 986 -3.87 20.66 20.39
N TYR A 987 -3.66 19.79 19.39
CA TYR A 987 -2.35 19.19 19.19
C TYR A 987 -1.31 20.25 18.79
N SER A 988 -1.70 21.23 17.96
CA SER A 988 -0.85 22.38 17.63
C SER A 988 -0.45 23.17 18.87
N ALA A 989 -1.40 23.51 19.75
CA ALA A 989 -1.10 24.26 20.98
C ALA A 989 -0.15 23.50 21.90
N GLY A 990 -0.28 22.17 21.97
CA GLY A 990 0.63 21.31 22.71
C GLY A 990 2.05 21.34 22.17
N LEU A 991 2.25 21.18 20.86
CA LEU A 991 3.56 21.23 20.20
C LEU A 991 4.20 22.61 20.30
N GLU A 992 3.44 23.68 20.05
CA GLU A 992 3.88 25.06 20.15
C GLU A 992 4.31 25.42 21.59
N SER A 993 3.65 24.86 22.62
CA SER A 993 4.06 25.07 24.01
C SER A 993 5.43 24.46 24.36
N MET A 994 5.91 23.49 23.56
CA MET A 994 7.26 22.92 23.66
C MET A 994 8.28 23.65 22.78
N GLY A 995 7.85 24.60 21.95
CA GLY A 995 8.69 25.25 20.94
C GLY A 995 8.86 24.44 19.65
N ILE A 996 7.95 23.52 19.35
CA ILE A 996 7.91 22.82 18.06
C ILE A 996 6.93 23.55 17.15
N ASN A 997 7.47 24.19 16.10
CA ASN A 997 6.67 24.98 15.16
C ASN A 997 5.69 24.10 14.37
N THR A 998 4.45 24.56 14.22
CA THR A 998 3.40 23.89 13.47
C THR A 998 2.88 24.71 12.28
N ARG A 999 2.26 24.02 11.34
CA ARG A 999 1.47 24.56 10.24
C ARG A 999 0.15 23.79 10.19
N VAL A 1000 -0.92 24.49 9.88
CA VAL A 1000 -2.21 23.86 9.60
C VAL A 1000 -2.28 23.55 8.12
N LEU A 1001 -2.74 22.36 7.79
CA LEU A 1001 -2.91 21.87 6.44
C LEU A 1001 -4.41 21.77 6.15
N GLU A 1002 -4.88 22.62 5.25
CA GLU A 1002 -6.28 22.66 4.83
C GLU A 1002 -6.38 21.97 3.47
N VAL A 1003 -7.21 20.93 3.37
CA VAL A 1003 -7.53 20.27 2.11
C VAL A 1003 -9.05 20.29 1.92
N PRO A 1004 -9.59 20.09 0.69
CA PRO A 1004 -11.03 20.14 0.47
C PRO A 1004 -11.82 19.23 1.43
N GLY A 1005 -12.62 19.84 2.31
CA GLY A 1005 -13.47 19.17 3.29
C GLY A 1005 -12.77 18.53 4.49
N HIS A 1006 -11.46 18.73 4.68
CA HIS A 1006 -10.70 18.16 5.80
C HIS A 1006 -9.53 19.03 6.28
N MET A 1007 -9.20 18.97 7.56
CA MET A 1007 -8.09 19.72 8.16
C MET A 1007 -7.17 18.76 8.91
N LEU A 1008 -5.88 18.96 8.73
CA LEU A 1008 -4.83 18.28 9.48
C LEU A 1008 -3.72 19.29 9.80
N MET A 1009 -2.58 18.84 10.33
CA MET A 1009 -1.47 19.73 10.64
C MET A 1009 -0.12 19.08 10.30
N MET A 1010 0.94 19.87 10.20
CA MET A 1010 2.32 19.37 10.17
C MET A 1010 3.22 20.14 11.13
N PHE A 1011 4.27 19.51 11.64
CA PHE A 1011 5.25 20.16 12.51
C PHE A 1011 6.68 19.98 12.03
N SER A 1012 7.55 20.92 12.38
CA SER A 1012 8.97 20.89 11.98
C SER A 1012 9.74 19.90 12.84
N THR A 1013 10.59 19.10 12.20
CA THR A 1013 11.44 18.11 12.90
C THR A 1013 12.73 18.68 13.44
N GLY A 1014 13.05 19.94 13.13
CA GLY A 1014 14.38 20.52 13.42
C GLY A 1014 15.51 19.96 12.54
N ILE A 1015 15.20 19.09 11.57
CA ILE A 1015 16.17 18.55 10.60
C ILE A 1015 16.10 19.38 9.31
N ALA A 1016 17.23 19.95 8.89
CA ALA A 1016 17.34 20.66 7.61
C ALA A 1016 17.10 19.71 6.43
N ALA A 1017 16.37 20.17 5.42
CA ALA A 1017 16.24 19.47 4.15
C ALA A 1017 17.53 19.68 3.33
N GLU A 1018 18.08 18.59 2.82
CA GLU A 1018 19.28 18.64 1.99
C GLU A 1018 18.91 18.90 0.52
N ALA A 1019 19.85 19.43 -0.27
CA ALA A 1019 19.63 19.81 -1.67
C ALA A 1019 19.25 18.62 -2.59
N ASP A 1020 19.43 17.39 -2.11
CA ASP A 1020 19.09 16.16 -2.82
C ASP A 1020 17.59 15.83 -2.81
N GLY A 1021 16.77 16.63 -2.12
CA GLY A 1021 15.32 16.46 -2.08
C GLY A 1021 14.85 15.23 -1.29
N TYR A 1022 15.67 14.69 -0.39
CA TYR A 1022 15.30 13.52 0.40
C TYR A 1022 14.10 13.79 1.30
N ASN A 1023 13.03 13.03 1.06
CA ASN A 1023 11.81 13.08 1.85
C ASN A 1023 11.33 11.69 2.31
N MET A 1024 12.21 10.68 2.25
CA MET A 1024 11.94 9.30 2.61
C MET A 1024 10.66 8.73 1.96
N ASN A 1025 10.63 8.68 0.62
CA ASN A 1025 9.50 8.19 -0.16
C ASN A 1025 8.18 8.89 0.19
N ASN A 1026 8.22 10.23 0.26
CA ASN A 1026 7.07 11.08 0.59
C ASN A 1026 6.52 10.88 2.02
N LEU A 1027 7.31 10.36 2.97
CA LEU A 1027 6.91 10.35 4.38
C LEU A 1027 7.20 11.70 5.08
N TYR A 1028 8.29 12.37 4.74
CA TYR A 1028 8.53 13.75 5.17
C TYR A 1028 8.01 14.74 4.14
N VAL A 1029 7.73 15.97 4.57
CA VAL A 1029 7.47 17.12 3.70
C VAL A 1029 8.66 18.06 3.78
N ILE A 1030 9.19 18.46 2.62
CA ILE A 1030 10.20 19.52 2.56
C ILE A 1030 9.47 20.86 2.49
N TYR A 1031 9.61 21.68 3.53
CA TYR A 1031 8.98 22.99 3.61
C TYR A 1031 9.88 23.93 4.42
N GLU A 1032 10.08 25.16 3.93
CA GLU A 1032 10.99 26.15 4.55
C GLU A 1032 12.39 25.58 4.86
N ASP A 1033 12.99 24.86 3.89
CA ASP A 1033 14.31 24.21 4.00
C ASP A 1033 14.47 23.21 5.15
N MET A 1034 13.35 22.70 5.67
CA MET A 1034 13.31 21.75 6.78
C MET A 1034 12.46 20.53 6.42
N LEU A 1035 12.70 19.42 7.11
CA LEU A 1035 11.81 18.26 7.09
C LEU A 1035 10.66 18.48 8.08
N TRP A 1036 9.43 18.33 7.60
CA TRP A 1036 8.19 18.43 8.35
C TRP A 1036 7.46 17.09 8.37
N ILE A 1037 6.72 16.85 9.45
CA ILE A 1037 5.89 15.66 9.65
C ILE A 1037 4.42 16.08 9.60
N PRO A 1038 3.67 15.73 8.54
CA PRO A 1038 2.22 15.84 8.53
C PRO A 1038 1.58 14.79 9.44
N VAL A 1039 0.56 15.18 10.20
CA VAL A 1039 -0.13 14.35 11.18
C VAL A 1039 -1.64 14.48 10.99
N GLU A 1040 -2.29 13.34 10.80
CA GLU A 1040 -3.75 13.21 10.81
C GLU A 1040 -4.26 13.14 12.25
N THR A 1041 -4.68 14.29 12.82
CA THR A 1041 -5.09 14.39 14.24
C THR A 1041 -6.39 13.67 14.55
N THR A 1042 -7.25 13.41 13.56
CA THR A 1042 -8.46 12.59 13.74
C THR A 1042 -8.16 11.15 14.14
N LEU A 1043 -6.91 10.70 13.96
CA LEU A 1043 -6.46 9.38 14.36
C LEU A 1043 -5.95 9.30 15.81
N ILE A 1044 -6.07 10.36 16.62
CA ILE A 1044 -5.76 10.29 18.06
C ILE A 1044 -6.49 9.09 18.69
N GLY A 1045 -5.72 8.24 19.38
CA GLY A 1045 -6.17 6.93 19.87
C GLY A 1045 -5.58 5.75 19.09
N ASN A 1046 -5.08 5.98 17.88
CA ASN A 1046 -4.17 5.10 17.15
C ASN A 1046 -2.71 5.52 17.40
N SER A 1047 -1.75 4.76 16.85
CA SER A 1047 -0.33 5.09 16.97
C SER A 1047 0.05 6.32 16.15
N PHE A 1048 1.04 7.08 16.61
CA PHE A 1048 1.53 8.27 15.91
C PHE A 1048 2.07 7.94 14.51
N ILE A 1049 2.73 6.80 14.31
CA ILE A 1049 3.21 6.40 12.97
C ILE A 1049 2.06 6.28 11.96
N ASN A 1050 0.92 5.72 12.34
CA ASN A 1050 -0.25 5.63 11.46
C ASN A 1050 -0.78 7.03 11.11
N ALA A 1051 -0.88 7.90 12.12
CA ALA A 1051 -1.29 9.29 11.92
C ALA A 1051 -0.33 10.06 10.99
N TRP A 1052 0.96 9.78 11.09
CA TRP A 1052 1.99 10.37 10.22
C TRP A 1052 1.91 9.83 8.78
N GLU A 1053 1.82 8.52 8.57
CA GLU A 1053 1.66 7.92 7.24
C GLU A 1053 0.41 8.45 6.54
N LYS A 1054 -0.71 8.52 7.26
CA LYS A 1054 -1.97 9.04 6.72
C LYS A 1054 -1.89 10.53 6.41
N GLY A 1055 -1.32 11.33 7.32
CA GLY A 1055 -1.11 12.75 7.11
C GLY A 1055 -0.24 13.02 5.88
N SER A 1056 0.84 12.24 5.71
CA SER A 1056 1.75 12.37 4.58
C SER A 1056 1.07 12.01 3.26
N ALA A 1057 0.33 10.89 3.23
CA ALA A 1057 -0.46 10.51 2.07
C ALA A 1057 -1.49 11.60 1.69
N THR A 1058 -2.16 12.21 2.68
CA THR A 1058 -3.09 13.33 2.46
C THR A 1058 -2.37 14.57 1.92
N TYR A 1059 -1.24 14.97 2.52
CA TYR A 1059 -0.43 16.08 2.04
C TYR A 1059 -0.03 15.87 0.57
N TYR A 1060 0.61 14.75 0.25
CA TYR A 1060 1.10 14.49 -1.12
C TYR A 1060 -0.03 14.27 -2.14
N LYS A 1061 -1.22 13.86 -1.69
CA LYS A 1061 -2.42 13.81 -2.51
C LYS A 1061 -2.90 15.21 -2.91
N PHE A 1062 -2.82 16.19 -2.01
CA PHE A 1062 -3.42 17.52 -2.19
C PHE A 1062 -2.43 18.66 -2.41
N LYS A 1063 -1.12 18.46 -2.25
CA LYS A 1063 -0.09 19.50 -2.40
C LYS A 1063 -0.19 20.30 -3.70
N ASP A 1064 -0.62 19.65 -4.78
CA ASP A 1064 -0.80 20.25 -6.11
C ASP A 1064 -2.29 20.33 -6.53
N LYS A 1065 -3.24 20.09 -5.60
CA LYS A 1065 -4.68 19.90 -5.86
C LYS A 1065 -5.59 20.61 -4.84
N GLY A 1066 -5.16 21.77 -4.32
CA GLY A 1066 -5.97 22.58 -3.40
C GLY A 1066 -5.60 22.46 -1.92
N LEU A 1067 -4.36 22.08 -1.60
CA LEU A 1067 -3.81 22.24 -0.25
C LEU A 1067 -3.53 23.71 0.05
N THR A 1068 -4.03 24.22 1.17
CA THR A 1068 -3.61 25.50 1.75
C THR A 1068 -2.80 25.23 3.02
N ILE A 1069 -1.66 25.90 3.16
CA ILE A 1069 -0.81 25.81 4.34
C ILE A 1069 -0.94 27.12 5.11
N LEU A 1070 -1.41 27.04 6.36
CA LEU A 1070 -1.56 28.20 7.23
C LEU A 1070 -0.44 28.21 8.26
N ASP A 1071 0.30 29.32 8.32
CA ASP A 1071 1.28 29.57 9.35
C ASP A 1071 0.60 30.16 10.61
N VAL A 1072 0.60 29.37 11.68
CA VAL A 1072 0.04 29.75 12.97
C VAL A 1072 0.71 31.00 13.54
N HIS A 1073 2.02 31.17 13.33
CA HIS A 1073 2.78 32.33 13.81
C HIS A 1073 2.43 33.60 13.05
N ALA A 1074 2.35 33.51 11.72
CA ALA A 1074 1.88 34.63 10.89
C ALA A 1074 0.43 35.01 11.28
N GLY A 1075 -0.39 34.00 11.58
CA GLY A 1075 -1.73 34.21 12.10
C GLY A 1075 -1.74 34.99 13.42
N TRP A 1076 -0.84 34.68 14.37
CA TRP A 1076 -0.74 35.41 15.64
C TRP A 1076 -0.31 36.87 15.53
N GLU A 1077 0.36 37.27 14.43
CA GLU A 1077 0.68 38.69 14.20
C GLU A 1077 -0.60 39.53 14.02
N LYS A 1078 -1.60 38.95 13.36
CA LYS A 1078 -2.90 39.57 13.08
C LYS A 1078 -3.95 39.22 14.15
N TYR A 1079 -4.07 37.95 14.50
CA TYR A 1079 -5.04 37.38 15.43
C TYR A 1079 -4.33 36.78 16.64
N LYS A 1080 -3.99 37.63 17.61
CA LYS A 1080 -3.31 37.20 18.83
C LYS A 1080 -4.14 36.15 19.60
N PRO A 1081 -3.50 35.15 20.22
CA PRO A 1081 -4.20 34.15 21.05
C PRO A 1081 -5.08 34.79 22.13
N ALA A 1082 -6.21 34.14 22.41
CA ALA A 1082 -7.10 34.54 23.49
C ALA A 1082 -6.37 34.47 24.85
N SER A 1083 -6.55 35.49 25.68
CA SER A 1083 -6.03 35.50 27.05
C SER A 1083 -7.03 34.86 28.00
N LEU A 1084 -7.01 33.53 28.07
CA LEU A 1084 -7.92 32.76 28.91
C LEU A 1084 -7.55 32.89 30.40
N PRO A 1085 -8.52 32.81 31.33
CA PRO A 1085 -8.26 32.85 32.76
C PRO A 1085 -7.37 31.69 33.24
N ASP A 1086 -6.67 31.90 34.35
CA ASP A 1086 -5.90 30.86 35.03
C ASP A 1086 -6.80 29.67 35.41
N SER A 1087 -6.21 28.47 35.40
CA SER A 1087 -6.90 27.22 35.77
C SER A 1087 -5.95 26.33 36.59
N GLU A 1088 -6.49 25.69 37.62
CA GLU A 1088 -5.75 24.74 38.47
C GLU A 1088 -5.72 23.31 37.92
N TRP A 1089 -6.24 23.09 36.70
CA TRP A 1089 -6.32 21.77 36.09
C TRP A 1089 -4.95 21.07 35.99
N LYS A 1090 -4.91 19.77 36.33
CA LYS A 1090 -3.70 18.93 36.25
C LYS A 1090 -4.03 17.56 35.65
N PRO A 1091 -3.15 17.00 34.80
CA PRO A 1091 -3.34 15.66 34.24
C PRO A 1091 -3.11 14.57 35.31
N SER A 1092 -3.84 13.46 35.20
CA SER A 1092 -3.64 12.25 36.02
C SER A 1092 -3.61 11.00 35.15
N GLY A 1093 -2.82 9.99 35.53
CA GLY A 1093 -2.80 8.68 34.85
C GLY A 1093 -1.91 8.59 33.62
N LEU A 1094 -1.11 9.62 33.32
CA LEU A 1094 -0.11 9.61 32.26
C LEU A 1094 1.23 9.14 32.80
N SER A 1095 1.75 8.05 32.24
CA SER A 1095 3.10 7.55 32.50
C SER A 1095 3.66 6.92 31.23
N ARG A 1096 4.98 6.90 31.08
CA ARG A 1096 5.63 6.20 29.97
C ARG A 1096 5.18 4.74 29.85
N ALA A 1097 5.02 4.05 30.98
CA ALA A 1097 4.56 2.67 31.00
C ALA A 1097 3.14 2.50 30.45
N ALA A 1098 2.23 3.46 30.70
CA ALA A 1098 0.88 3.43 30.15
C ALA A 1098 0.88 3.69 28.64
N ILE A 1099 1.73 4.61 28.18
CA ILE A 1099 1.92 4.94 26.75
C ILE A 1099 2.50 3.75 26.00
N ASP A 1100 3.66 3.24 26.43
CA ASP A 1100 4.35 2.11 25.79
C ASP A 1100 3.49 0.82 25.84
N LYS A 1101 2.62 0.66 26.85
CA LYS A 1101 1.66 -0.46 26.91
C LYS A 1101 0.57 -0.35 25.84
N LYS A 1102 0.04 0.86 25.60
CA LYS A 1102 -1.03 1.07 24.61
C LYS A 1102 -0.49 1.11 23.19
N PHE A 1103 0.71 1.66 22.99
CA PHE A 1103 1.37 1.84 21.69
C PHE A 1103 2.79 1.23 21.70
N PRO A 1104 2.90 -0.11 21.77
CA PRO A 1104 4.18 -0.78 21.92
C PRO A 1104 5.08 -0.57 20.69
N GLY A 1105 6.26 0.01 20.91
CA GLY A 1105 7.28 0.19 19.89
C GLY A 1105 7.11 1.41 18.98
N ASP A 1106 6.08 2.23 19.19
CA ASP A 1106 5.81 3.39 18.32
C ASP A 1106 6.89 4.47 18.45
N ASN A 1107 7.20 4.88 19.69
CA ASN A 1107 8.29 5.82 19.98
C ASN A 1107 9.66 5.34 19.45
N MET A 1108 9.90 4.01 19.48
CA MET A 1108 11.13 3.41 18.95
C MET A 1108 11.18 3.45 17.41
N SER A 1109 10.02 3.27 16.77
CA SER A 1109 9.89 3.36 15.31
C SER A 1109 10.16 4.79 14.84
N VAL A 1110 9.63 5.79 15.55
CA VAL A 1110 9.93 7.22 15.30
C VAL A 1110 11.43 7.50 15.47
N LEU A 1111 12.07 6.97 16.52
CA LEU A 1111 13.52 7.11 16.73
C LEU A 1111 14.31 6.52 15.55
N LYS A 1112 13.92 5.34 15.06
CA LYS A 1112 14.58 4.67 13.93
C LYS A 1112 14.47 5.51 12.66
N ILE A 1113 13.27 6.00 12.35
CA ILE A 1113 13.00 6.83 11.18
C ILE A 1113 13.75 8.16 11.26
N SER A 1114 13.69 8.87 12.39
CA SER A 1114 14.43 10.13 12.60
C SER A 1114 15.94 9.93 12.47
N SER A 1115 16.46 8.83 13.02
CA SER A 1115 17.89 8.53 12.95
C SER A 1115 18.36 8.25 11.52
N GLN A 1116 17.55 7.61 10.68
CA GLN A 1116 17.88 7.43 9.25
C GLN A 1116 18.03 8.77 8.53
N ALA A 1117 17.11 9.72 8.76
CA ALA A 1117 17.23 11.07 8.22
C ALA A 1117 18.49 11.80 8.73
N ARG A 1118 18.79 11.72 10.04
CA ARG A 1118 19.93 12.41 10.68
C ARG A 1118 21.30 11.82 10.31
N THR A 1119 21.37 10.52 9.96
CA THR A 1119 22.64 9.83 9.62
C THR A 1119 23.10 10.08 8.19
N ARG A 1120 22.17 10.39 7.28
CA ARG A 1120 22.43 10.55 5.85
C ARG A 1120 23.62 11.47 5.56
N ARG A 1121 23.59 12.70 6.08
CA ARG A 1121 24.64 13.70 5.83
C ARG A 1121 26.03 13.24 6.28
N TYR A 1122 26.10 12.50 7.39
CA TYR A 1122 27.37 12.00 7.91
C TYR A 1122 27.88 10.82 7.07
N LEU A 1123 26.98 9.95 6.60
CA LEU A 1123 27.35 8.88 5.68
C LEU A 1123 27.85 9.44 4.34
N GLU A 1124 27.26 10.52 3.83
CA GLU A 1124 27.74 11.22 2.64
C GLU A 1124 29.08 11.91 2.87
N ALA A 1125 29.26 12.60 4.00
CA ALA A 1125 30.55 13.17 4.39
C ALA A 1125 31.65 12.09 4.46
N LEU A 1126 31.33 10.89 4.98
CA LEU A 1126 32.27 9.76 5.02
C LEU A 1126 32.54 9.12 3.65
N LYS A 1127 31.61 9.21 2.68
CA LYS A 1127 31.91 8.80 1.30
C LYS A 1127 32.96 9.71 0.66
N GLN A 1128 32.90 11.01 0.96
CA GLN A 1128 33.87 12.00 0.43
C GLN A 1128 35.19 11.96 1.21
N SER A 1129 35.11 11.83 2.54
CA SER A 1129 36.25 11.79 3.45
C SER A 1129 36.03 10.73 4.53
N PRO A 1130 36.46 9.48 4.30
CA PRO A 1130 36.32 8.39 5.28
C PRO A 1130 37.03 8.65 6.62
N SER A 1131 37.93 9.63 6.66
CA SER A 1131 38.68 10.06 7.85
C SER A 1131 38.06 11.26 8.58
N ASP A 1132 36.85 11.70 8.24
CA ASP A 1132 36.18 12.78 8.97
C ASP A 1132 35.84 12.32 10.41
N VAL A 1133 36.58 12.89 11.37
CA VAL A 1133 36.49 12.58 12.79
C VAL A 1133 35.11 12.94 13.34
N ASN A 1134 34.54 14.08 12.93
CA ASN A 1134 33.25 14.55 13.42
C ASN A 1134 32.11 13.68 12.86
N ALA A 1135 32.13 13.36 11.57
CA ALA A 1135 31.11 12.51 10.96
C ALA A 1135 31.09 11.10 11.58
N ASN A 1136 32.26 10.47 11.79
CA ASN A 1136 32.35 9.19 12.50
C ASN A 1136 31.84 9.31 13.94
N LEU A 1137 32.22 10.36 14.68
CA LEU A 1137 31.77 10.55 16.06
C LEU A 1137 30.25 10.68 16.17
N GLN A 1138 29.63 11.47 15.28
CA GLN A 1138 28.19 11.68 15.27
C GLN A 1138 27.42 10.41 14.89
N LEU A 1139 27.89 9.64 13.89
CA LEU A 1139 27.30 8.35 13.54
C LEU A 1139 27.38 7.35 14.71
N GLY A 1140 28.53 7.27 15.39
CA GLY A 1140 28.67 6.42 16.58
C GLY A 1140 27.67 6.78 17.68
N ILE A 1141 27.44 8.07 17.93
CA ILE A 1141 26.45 8.53 18.92
C ILE A 1141 25.02 8.17 18.48
N ILE A 1142 24.68 8.34 17.20
CA ILE A 1142 23.34 8.03 16.69
C ILE A 1142 23.07 6.51 16.75
N MET A 1143 24.01 5.68 16.29
CA MET A 1143 23.90 4.22 16.36
C MET A 1143 23.80 3.72 17.80
N ALA A 1144 24.55 4.33 18.73
CA ALA A 1144 24.47 4.00 20.16
C ALA A 1144 23.07 4.27 20.73
N LYS A 1145 22.45 5.40 20.36
CA LYS A 1145 21.09 5.75 20.78
C LYS A 1145 20.02 4.84 20.18
N LEU A 1146 20.27 4.28 19.00
CA LEU A 1146 19.40 3.27 18.36
C LEU A 1146 19.50 1.88 19.00
N GLY A 1147 20.45 1.67 19.91
CA GLY A 1147 20.70 0.36 20.51
C GLY A 1147 21.60 -0.55 19.67
N ASP A 1148 22.12 -0.08 18.52
CA ASP A 1148 23.11 -0.83 17.74
C ASP A 1148 24.52 -0.55 18.28
N HIS A 1149 24.81 -1.15 19.43
CA HIS A 1149 26.07 -0.93 20.15
C HIS A 1149 27.27 -1.44 19.34
N ASN A 1150 27.08 -2.49 18.53
CA ASN A 1150 28.13 -3.05 17.70
C ASN A 1150 28.53 -2.06 16.60
N GLU A 1151 27.53 -1.50 15.89
CA GLU A 1151 27.79 -0.53 14.85
C GLU A 1151 28.33 0.79 15.42
N ALA A 1152 27.80 1.24 16.56
CA ALA A 1152 28.32 2.40 17.28
C ALA A 1152 29.79 2.26 17.68
N MET A 1153 30.19 1.07 18.16
CA MET A 1153 31.56 0.78 18.56
C MET A 1153 32.53 0.93 17.39
N LYS A 1154 32.16 0.48 16.19
CA LYS A 1154 32.99 0.61 14.98
C LYS A 1154 33.33 2.07 14.69
N TYR A 1155 32.33 2.95 14.77
CA TYR A 1155 32.53 4.38 14.54
C TYR A 1155 33.40 5.03 15.62
N PHE A 1156 33.22 4.69 16.91
CA PHE A 1156 34.08 5.21 17.97
C PHE A 1156 35.52 4.68 17.89
N ASP A 1157 35.71 3.42 17.52
CA ASP A 1157 37.03 2.85 17.25
C ASP A 1157 37.71 3.53 16.08
N LYS A 1158 36.94 3.86 15.03
CA LYS A 1158 37.43 4.63 13.89
C LYS A 1158 37.90 6.02 14.33
N VAL A 1159 37.11 6.74 15.14
CA VAL A 1159 37.51 8.05 15.70
C VAL A 1159 38.82 7.94 16.47
N ILE A 1160 38.98 6.93 17.34
CA ILE A 1160 40.19 6.76 18.15
C ILE A 1160 41.40 6.35 17.28
N SER A 1161 41.19 5.62 16.20
CA SER A 1161 42.26 5.29 15.25
C SER A 1161 42.78 6.53 14.50
N LEU A 1162 41.91 7.52 14.26
CA LEU A 1162 42.23 8.77 13.59
C LEU A 1162 42.80 9.81 14.57
N ASP A 1163 42.21 9.91 15.75
CA ASP A 1163 42.64 10.74 16.86
C ASP A 1163 42.71 9.92 18.16
N SER A 1164 43.90 9.39 18.42
CA SER A 1164 44.20 8.58 19.61
C SER A 1164 44.04 9.31 20.94
N LYS A 1165 43.82 10.64 20.94
CA LYS A 1165 43.58 11.46 22.14
C LYS A 1165 42.18 12.08 22.13
N HIS A 1166 41.21 11.45 21.48
CA HIS A 1166 39.83 11.95 21.47
C HIS A 1166 39.03 11.49 22.71
N ALA A 1167 39.06 12.27 23.80
CA ALA A 1167 38.39 11.94 25.06
C ALA A 1167 36.89 11.60 24.93
N GLY A 1168 36.16 12.32 24.06
CA GLY A 1168 34.73 12.10 23.85
C GLY A 1168 34.39 10.71 23.29
N ALA A 1169 35.19 10.18 22.37
CA ALA A 1169 34.99 8.85 21.79
C ALA A 1169 35.33 7.76 22.81
N MET A 1170 36.40 7.94 23.59
CA MET A 1170 36.75 7.03 24.68
C MET A 1170 35.66 6.97 25.75
N ASN A 1171 35.12 8.12 26.15
CA ASN A 1171 34.01 8.19 27.10
C ASN A 1171 32.74 7.51 26.54
N ASN A 1172 32.43 7.71 25.26
CA ASN A 1172 31.27 7.06 24.64
C ASN A 1172 31.45 5.54 24.48
N ARG A 1173 32.66 5.04 24.21
CA ARG A 1173 32.96 3.59 24.29
C ARG A 1173 32.74 3.05 25.69
N GLY A 1174 33.19 3.79 26.72
CA GLY A 1174 32.94 3.45 28.11
C GLY A 1174 31.44 3.35 28.41
N ASN A 1175 30.63 4.27 27.88
CA ASN A 1175 29.17 4.23 28.01
C ASN A 1175 28.56 2.98 27.37
N LEU A 1176 29.00 2.59 26.16
CA LEU A 1176 28.54 1.35 25.52
C LEU A 1176 28.90 0.12 26.35
N PHE A 1177 30.13 0.05 26.85
CA PHE A 1177 30.56 -1.06 27.72
C PHE A 1177 29.77 -1.10 29.03
N MET A 1178 29.40 0.05 29.61
CA MET A 1178 28.53 0.10 30.79
C MET A 1178 27.12 -0.45 30.50
N ILE A 1179 26.57 -0.21 29.31
CA ILE A 1179 25.24 -0.70 28.91
C ILE A 1179 25.29 -2.20 28.64
N ASP A 1180 26.39 -2.70 28.06
CA ASP A 1180 26.65 -4.12 27.79
C ASP A 1180 27.07 -4.93 29.04
N ASP A 1181 27.03 -4.33 30.24
CA ASP A 1181 27.51 -4.91 31.50
C ASP A 1181 29.02 -5.32 31.51
N LYS A 1182 29.82 -4.76 30.60
CA LYS A 1182 31.28 -4.94 30.49
C LYS A 1182 32.02 -3.90 31.33
N TYR A 1183 31.84 -3.97 32.65
CA TYR A 1183 32.26 -2.90 33.55
C TYR A 1183 33.79 -2.70 33.63
N VAL A 1184 34.59 -3.73 33.43
CA VAL A 1184 36.07 -3.63 33.45
C VAL A 1184 36.59 -2.89 32.22
N GLU A 1185 36.02 -3.17 31.06
CA GLU A 1185 36.29 -2.49 29.80
C GLU A 1185 35.83 -1.02 29.86
N ALA A 1186 34.66 -0.77 30.47
CA ALA A 1186 34.18 0.57 30.73
C ALA A 1186 35.15 1.39 31.60
N GLN A 1187 35.67 0.79 32.69
CA GLN A 1187 36.68 1.44 33.53
C GLN A 1187 37.93 1.82 32.73
N LYS A 1188 38.44 0.91 31.90
CA LYS A 1188 39.62 1.19 31.06
C LYS A 1188 39.36 2.36 30.12
N ALA A 1189 38.19 2.38 29.46
CA ALA A 1189 37.80 3.42 28.53
C ALA A 1189 37.60 4.79 29.22
N TYR A 1190 36.90 4.83 30.35
CA TYR A 1190 36.73 6.07 31.13
C TYR A 1190 38.03 6.56 31.76
N LEU A 1191 38.90 5.65 32.23
CA LEU A 1191 40.20 6.02 32.77
C LEU A 1191 41.07 6.65 31.67
N ALA A 1192 41.11 6.06 30.48
CA ALA A 1192 41.78 6.64 29.32
C ALA A 1192 41.22 8.03 28.97
N ALA A 1193 39.88 8.17 28.92
CA ALA A 1193 39.22 9.44 28.67
C ALA A 1193 39.57 10.50 29.75
N SER A 1194 39.67 10.11 31.02
CA SER A 1194 40.00 10.99 32.15
C SER A 1194 41.46 11.43 32.17
N GLN A 1195 42.37 10.65 31.59
CA GLN A 1195 43.78 11.03 31.44
C GLN A 1195 43.94 12.08 30.35
N VAL A 1196 43.14 11.98 29.29
CA VAL A 1196 43.12 12.94 28.18
C VAL A 1196 42.39 14.24 28.57
N SER A 1197 41.24 14.14 29.25
CA SER A 1197 40.44 15.30 29.70
C SER A 1197 40.24 15.27 31.22
N PRO A 1198 41.28 15.60 32.02
CA PRO A 1198 41.24 15.45 33.47
C PRO A 1198 40.33 16.45 34.19
N LYS A 1199 39.89 17.52 33.51
CA LYS A 1199 39.01 18.56 34.05
C LYS A 1199 37.52 18.30 33.78
N ASP A 1200 37.18 17.27 33.02
CA ASP A 1200 35.79 16.94 32.73
C ASP A 1200 35.19 16.11 33.87
N ALA A 1201 34.35 16.76 34.70
CA ALA A 1201 33.72 16.15 35.86
C ALA A 1201 32.84 14.94 35.48
N GLN A 1202 32.21 14.94 34.30
CA GLN A 1202 31.27 13.89 33.89
C GLN A 1202 31.99 12.56 33.62
N ILE A 1203 33.20 12.61 33.05
CA ILE A 1203 34.03 11.42 32.83
C ILE A 1203 34.39 10.78 34.19
N TRP A 1204 34.71 11.59 35.19
CA TRP A 1204 35.00 11.11 36.55
C TRP A 1204 33.76 10.51 37.24
N VAL A 1205 32.57 11.07 37.03
CA VAL A 1205 31.31 10.45 37.50
C VAL A 1205 31.09 9.09 36.85
N ASN A 1206 31.28 8.99 35.53
CA ASN A 1206 31.12 7.73 34.80
C ASN A 1206 32.13 6.67 35.27
N LEU A 1207 33.38 7.07 35.49
CA LEU A 1207 34.40 6.20 36.07
C LEU A 1207 34.03 5.74 37.50
N ALA A 1208 33.49 6.64 38.33
CA ALA A 1208 33.02 6.29 39.67
C ALA A 1208 31.92 5.22 39.61
N ARG A 1209 30.91 5.40 38.75
CA ARG A 1209 29.83 4.42 38.53
C ARG A 1209 30.37 3.06 38.08
N ALA A 1210 31.35 3.05 37.18
CA ALA A 1210 31.97 1.83 36.70
C ALA A 1210 32.74 1.09 37.81
N TYR A 1211 33.43 1.81 38.70
CA TYR A 1211 34.07 1.21 39.88
C TYR A 1211 33.07 0.67 40.91
N THR A 1212 31.96 1.37 41.13
CA THR A 1212 30.87 0.88 42.00
C THR A 1212 30.34 -0.47 41.51
N ARG A 1213 30.11 -0.61 40.19
CA ARG A 1213 29.59 -1.85 39.59
C ARG A 1213 30.53 -3.05 39.70
N THR A 1214 31.84 -2.84 39.83
CA THR A 1214 32.81 -3.92 40.08
C THR A 1214 33.18 -4.08 41.57
N GLY A 1215 32.54 -3.34 42.47
CA GLY A 1215 32.80 -3.40 43.91
C GLY A 1215 34.10 -2.72 44.38
N ASP A 1216 34.76 -1.90 43.55
CA ASP A 1216 35.97 -1.14 43.98
C ASP A 1216 35.55 0.18 44.63
N THR A 1217 34.94 0.09 45.82
CA THR A 1217 34.34 1.22 46.54
C THR A 1217 35.35 2.32 46.86
N LYS A 1218 36.63 1.97 47.07
CA LYS A 1218 37.70 2.92 47.37
C LYS A 1218 38.01 3.80 46.15
N LYS A 1219 38.16 3.20 44.97
CA LYS A 1219 38.38 3.98 43.73
C LYS A 1219 37.12 4.70 43.27
N ALA A 1220 35.95 4.11 43.45
CA ALA A 1220 34.67 4.76 43.17
C ALA A 1220 34.51 6.07 43.95
N LYS A 1221 34.76 6.04 45.28
CA LYS A 1221 34.73 7.22 46.14
C LYS A 1221 35.74 8.28 45.70
N ALA A 1222 36.98 7.88 45.41
CA ALA A 1222 38.02 8.81 44.97
C ALA A 1222 37.67 9.51 43.65
N ALA A 1223 37.14 8.77 42.67
CA ALA A 1223 36.68 9.32 41.39
C ALA A 1223 35.47 10.27 41.58
N PHE A 1224 34.51 9.91 42.43
CA PHE A 1224 33.34 10.75 42.72
C PHE A 1224 33.72 12.05 43.45
N VAL A 1225 34.61 12.00 44.45
CA VAL A 1225 35.13 13.19 45.14
C VAL A 1225 35.88 14.10 44.16
N LYS A 1226 36.64 13.52 43.24
CA LYS A 1226 37.32 14.29 42.20
C LYS A 1226 36.32 14.99 41.26
N ALA A 1227 35.28 14.28 40.82
CA ALA A 1227 34.21 14.86 40.01
C ALA A 1227 33.53 16.04 40.75
N GLN A 1228 33.21 15.85 42.04
CA GLN A 1228 32.63 16.89 42.89
C GLN A 1228 33.54 18.10 43.08
N THR A 1229 34.85 17.89 43.16
CA THR A 1229 35.83 18.99 43.30
C THR A 1229 35.92 19.81 42.00
N LEU A 1230 35.76 19.15 40.85
CA LEU A 1230 35.77 19.79 39.53
C LEU A 1230 34.45 20.54 39.25
N ASP A 1231 33.31 19.96 39.63
CA ASP A 1231 32.01 20.60 39.57
C ASP A 1231 31.21 20.33 40.86
N PRO A 1232 31.05 21.34 41.74
CA PRO A 1232 30.30 21.20 42.99
C PRO A 1232 28.85 20.73 42.81
N LYS A 1233 28.22 20.96 41.64
CA LYS A 1233 26.84 20.55 41.34
C LYS A 1233 26.68 19.04 41.21
N VAL A 1234 27.77 18.30 40.97
CA VAL A 1234 27.76 16.82 40.88
C VAL A 1234 27.16 16.18 42.13
N LYS A 1235 27.39 16.75 43.33
CA LYS A 1235 26.83 16.24 44.58
C LYS A 1235 25.30 16.29 44.59
N GLU A 1236 24.73 17.37 44.04
CA GLU A 1236 23.29 17.58 43.97
C GLU A 1236 22.67 16.70 42.87
N GLN A 1237 23.31 16.64 41.71
CA GLN A 1237 22.83 15.87 40.55
C GLN A 1237 22.90 14.35 40.76
N TYR A 1238 23.93 13.85 41.46
CA TYR A 1238 24.16 12.42 41.69
C TYR A 1238 24.01 12.03 43.17
N ARG A 1239 22.97 12.55 43.82
CA ARG A 1239 22.74 12.40 45.27
C ARG A 1239 22.73 10.95 45.75
N ALA A 1240 22.11 10.03 45.01
CA ALA A 1240 22.04 8.61 45.39
C ALA A 1240 23.44 7.96 45.40
N LEU A 1241 24.22 8.17 44.34
CA LEU A 1241 25.60 7.68 44.24
C LEU A 1241 26.51 8.34 45.29
N GLY A 1242 26.28 9.64 45.55
CA GLY A 1242 26.96 10.37 46.62
C GLY A 1242 26.65 9.81 48.01
N LEU A 1243 25.39 9.50 48.31
CA LEU A 1243 24.99 8.86 49.56
C LEU A 1243 25.65 7.47 49.70
N GLU A 1244 25.60 6.65 48.65
CA GLU A 1244 26.20 5.31 48.63
C GLU A 1244 27.72 5.36 48.90
N LEU A 1245 28.44 6.27 48.24
CA LEU A 1245 29.91 6.31 48.29
C LEU A 1245 30.47 7.17 49.43
N LEU A 1246 29.71 8.14 49.94
CA LEU A 1246 30.17 9.08 50.97
C LEU A 1246 29.61 8.78 52.37
N ASN A 1247 28.48 8.06 52.49
CA ASN A 1247 27.91 7.65 53.79
C ASN A 1247 28.22 6.19 54.19
N ALA A 1248 28.96 5.43 53.38
CA ALA A 1248 29.55 4.17 53.84
C ALA A 1248 30.69 4.47 54.84
N MET A 1249 30.32 4.58 56.12
CA MET A 1249 31.21 4.44 57.28
C MET A 1249 30.93 3.11 57.95
#